data_AF-A0A396U3V0-F1
#
_entry.id   AF-A0A396U3V0-F1
#
_cell.length_a   1.000
_cell.length_b   1.000
_cell.length_c   1.000
_cell.angle_alpha   90.00
_cell.angle_beta   90.00
_cell.angle_gamma   90.00
#
_symmetry.space_group_name_H-M   'P 1'
#
loop_
_entity.id
_entity.type
_entity.pdbx_description
1 polymer ?
#
loop_
_entity_poly.entity_id
_entity_poly.type
_entity_poly.pdbx_seq_one_letter_code
_entity_poly.pdbx_strand_id
1 'polypeptide(L)'
;MLFKPTYIYLFLFFMLYPTKGFSAELCGEKTLERQTTVIANQNFCLTDYGHYLKVNIPYHNSNVTITTSGGTFEGTLDATIKLYSNESWDNDKLEASVDNPNSNDETLSFISPAGIRYFSLGGNVSEMTLYVSVTGGDIPEPLGDFIVYDTNVIVDIPPASLSSKTEFSAIVNEIIAAQESDYSAIAEANPGSIIDVAHAIHYMASLDDINDSDLLALLPYVYPYSYKYYYMPDEEAEIISTALVAVAKMSDFINASDDSSTLHQLYLDALYPFESRTHGRLYAEHLPHILALIQYYSLQSNPYGLPSATDTLIKLMSDFRNTLGYGVSSINLAVNDNMLDTLSVIRSFVLLGETSLDRRWSSDYDLTWFTYYSYYLLANVYMIANDDAQQRIDGIIKEIHQSLSLEVTQAYLEEMISDHFITRANRECTSEDPLFGFCKELVKEEDILTVSFACNSQVTIRAQDSITNDVLTKSCQQLNDHDIKFHNLMKTNNIPVDNDNNDTLEVVVFASPEEYNLYAGDFFGISTNNGGIYLEGTSSNEGNQARFIAMQCPESWVGNSCEAENDIYNLIHEYTHYLDGRYIKAGDYNYYNYNVAWAEGLSEYLAFGDDHPRTLRDSAGLTIPPLYNILFMSYGYDSLYQWSYFAIRYLMESYPEDIQTLISVMQSGDKELYIETLKAISDKSSAGFEDYVLSVSNTTAPIAANIPESNQLGQCTLEQQYVRAYNSPAVDLVTITNTTKLPISLFWINNTTGVVNSSKNYQTLLQGESFTSTFWSQNDRMMLVDSNRNCLAVAVLTDAVNNYTITQEITKNVIEEVLPEQNNLGSCDLMKPHIPKTTSHDFAITNTTNYPVHIFRVNDLTGEPIYSNKYATLAYGESYRADFWYGNRRVMVADARLNCLAVGVTNYTESDFVIEESHIVDAAEPEVLPEDNAIGSCELLEKHLISDESSQFSIVNNSETTMNLYRVDNLTGEIITDFLYATLKQGESFEADYWYNLRRLVLTTENNECLGVGLLSSVTLSNEFTVTASTFDRDEDGVLDINDVFPDDPSESKDSDGDGVGDNADVFPHDPTETKDSDGDGVGDNADAFPNDATETKDSDGDGVGDNADAFPLDPKETHDTDGDGVGDNRDVFPEDPSEHSDMDRDGVGDNADAFPLDATETMDSDGDGVGDNSDAFPNDATETKDSDGDGVGDNADAYPYNALRTDSSVNNSSAGSFNIMMLLVLILSICRRKAKMKVKG
;
A
#
# COMPACT_ATOMS: atom_id res chain seq x y z
N MET A 1 -18.70 -37.24 -43.88
CA MET A 1 -19.62 -37.96 -44.81
C MET A 1 -21.01 -37.33 -44.62
N LEU A 2 -21.58 -36.69 -45.65
CA LEU A 2 -22.58 -37.23 -46.59
C LEU A 2 -24.00 -37.40 -46.02
N PHE A 3 -24.97 -36.77 -46.72
CA PHE A 3 -26.46 -36.87 -46.66
C PHE A 3 -27.28 -35.98 -45.70
N LYS A 4 -27.91 -34.95 -46.31
CA LYS A 4 -29.32 -34.54 -46.06
C LYS A 4 -30.27 -35.71 -46.40
N PRO A 5 -31.48 -35.83 -45.79
CA PRO A 5 -32.63 -35.09 -46.33
C PRO A 5 -33.71 -34.62 -45.32
N THR A 6 -34.54 -33.70 -45.84
CA THR A 6 -35.85 -33.21 -45.38
C THR A 6 -36.89 -34.33 -45.11
N TYR A 7 -37.93 -34.07 -44.29
CA TYR A 7 -39.34 -33.90 -44.77
C TYR A 7 -40.40 -33.75 -43.64
N ILE A 8 -41.03 -32.56 -43.60
CA ILE A 8 -42.48 -32.25 -43.50
C ILE A 8 -43.45 -33.37 -43.01
N TYR A 9 -44.31 -33.11 -42.00
CA TYR A 9 -45.80 -33.05 -42.14
C TYR A 9 -46.58 -32.73 -40.84
N LEU A 10 -47.22 -31.55 -40.83
CA LEU A 10 -48.63 -31.27 -40.45
C LEU A 10 -49.26 -31.85 -39.16
N PHE A 11 -49.80 -30.96 -38.32
CA PHE A 11 -50.83 -31.28 -37.30
C PHE A 11 -52.16 -30.55 -37.57
N LEU A 12 -53.28 -31.14 -37.16
CA LEU A 12 -54.63 -30.55 -37.29
C LEU A 12 -55.63 -31.23 -36.31
N PHE A 13 -56.44 -30.42 -35.60
CA PHE A 13 -57.49 -30.80 -34.62
C PHE A 13 -57.00 -31.48 -33.30
N PHE A 14 -57.74 -31.46 -32.17
CA PHE A 14 -59.19 -31.25 -31.96
C PHE A 14 -59.53 -30.50 -30.63
N MET A 15 -60.37 -29.45 -30.72
CA MET A 15 -61.31 -28.84 -29.73
C MET A 15 -61.02 -28.63 -28.21
N LEU A 16 -61.26 -27.37 -27.80
CA LEU A 16 -62.25 -26.88 -26.80
C LEU A 16 -62.54 -27.66 -25.50
N TYR A 17 -62.45 -26.94 -24.37
CA TYR A 17 -63.58 -26.64 -23.47
C TYR A 17 -63.27 -25.34 -22.65
N PRO A 18 -64.19 -24.73 -21.88
CA PRO A 18 -64.34 -23.27 -21.92
C PRO A 18 -64.01 -22.55 -20.60
N THR A 19 -63.36 -21.39 -20.70
CA THR A 19 -63.44 -20.36 -19.66
C THR A 19 -64.84 -19.73 -19.64
N LYS A 20 -65.28 -19.29 -18.46
CA LYS A 20 -66.61 -18.68 -18.29
C LYS A 20 -66.63 -17.30 -18.92
N GLY A 21 -67.74 -16.93 -19.55
CA GLY A 21 -67.96 -15.53 -19.94
C GLY A 21 -67.95 -14.65 -18.69
N PHE A 22 -67.09 -13.62 -18.68
CA PHE A 22 -67.24 -12.51 -17.76
C PHE A 22 -68.59 -11.84 -18.03
N SER A 23 -69.30 -11.49 -16.97
CA SER A 23 -70.28 -10.40 -17.08
C SER A 23 -69.48 -9.13 -17.30
N ALA A 24 -69.82 -8.31 -18.29
CA ALA A 24 -69.23 -6.99 -18.42
C ALA A 24 -69.52 -6.21 -17.12
N GLU A 25 -68.47 -5.89 -16.38
CA GLU A 25 -68.55 -5.13 -15.13
C GLU A 25 -68.55 -3.64 -15.49
N LEU A 26 -69.49 -2.89 -14.93
CA LEU A 26 -69.73 -1.49 -15.32
C LEU A 26 -68.57 -0.65 -14.81
N CYS A 27 -67.90 0.06 -15.72
CA CYS A 27 -66.56 0.61 -15.50
C CYS A 27 -66.48 1.83 -14.55
N GLY A 28 -67.61 2.27 -13.98
CA GLY A 28 -67.68 3.35 -12.99
C GLY A 28 -67.84 4.75 -13.59
N GLU A 29 -67.17 5.73 -13.00
CA GLU A 29 -67.23 7.12 -13.46
C GLU A 29 -66.40 7.34 -14.74
N LYS A 30 -66.80 8.32 -15.56
CA LYS A 30 -66.15 8.67 -16.84
C LYS A 30 -64.66 8.99 -16.64
N THR A 31 -63.75 8.24 -17.26
CA THR A 31 -62.29 8.46 -17.14
C THR A 31 -61.62 9.09 -18.36
N LEU A 32 -62.29 9.19 -19.51
CA LEU A 32 -61.76 9.85 -20.71
C LEU A 32 -62.62 11.00 -21.21
N GLU A 33 -61.97 12.06 -21.66
CA GLU A 33 -62.62 13.13 -22.39
C GLU A 33 -62.99 12.76 -23.84
N ARG A 34 -63.87 13.58 -24.44
CA ARG A 34 -64.36 13.35 -25.81
C ARG A 34 -63.27 13.42 -26.88
N GLN A 35 -62.20 14.17 -26.64
CA GLN A 35 -61.04 14.27 -27.54
C GLN A 35 -59.74 14.23 -26.72
N THR A 36 -59.04 13.10 -26.76
CA THR A 36 -57.80 12.89 -26.00
C THR A 36 -56.94 11.77 -26.61
N THR A 37 -55.69 11.68 -26.16
CA THR A 37 -54.87 10.48 -26.31
C THR A 37 -55.37 9.40 -25.35
N VAL A 38 -55.35 8.13 -25.77
CA VAL A 38 -55.47 6.96 -24.89
C VAL A 38 -54.12 6.26 -24.76
N ILE A 39 -53.82 5.79 -23.56
CA ILE A 39 -52.62 4.99 -23.28
C ILE A 39 -52.91 3.53 -23.72
N ALA A 40 -51.94 2.87 -24.33
CA ALA A 40 -52.08 1.49 -24.77
C ALA A 40 -52.15 0.51 -23.59
N ASN A 41 -52.80 -0.63 -23.79
CA ASN A 41 -52.95 -1.73 -22.82
C ASN A 41 -53.61 -1.31 -21.47
N GLN A 42 -54.40 -0.22 -21.46
CA GLN A 42 -55.20 0.24 -20.32
C GLN A 42 -56.71 0.21 -20.61
N ASN A 43 -57.50 0.07 -19.54
CA ASN A 43 -58.97 0.13 -19.56
C ASN A 43 -59.48 1.54 -19.23
N PHE A 44 -60.51 1.99 -19.94
CA PHE A 44 -61.11 3.31 -19.77
C PHE A 44 -62.64 3.24 -19.73
N CYS A 45 -63.28 4.18 -19.03
CA CYS A 45 -64.73 4.24 -18.89
C CYS A 45 -65.35 5.41 -19.66
N LEU A 46 -66.34 5.09 -20.50
CA LEU A 46 -66.98 6.03 -21.43
C LEU A 46 -68.48 6.17 -21.14
N THR A 47 -68.87 7.42 -20.90
CA THR A 47 -70.26 7.88 -20.74
C THR A 47 -70.35 9.25 -21.39
N ASP A 48 -71.37 9.48 -22.23
CA ASP A 48 -71.59 10.60 -23.19
C ASP A 48 -71.41 10.18 -24.69
N TYR A 49 -71.64 11.09 -25.64
CA TYR A 49 -71.68 10.80 -27.08
C TYR A 49 -70.43 11.21 -27.86
N GLY A 50 -70.06 10.37 -28.85
CA GLY A 50 -69.13 10.70 -29.94
C GLY A 50 -67.70 11.05 -29.51
N HIS A 51 -66.93 10.04 -29.11
CA HIS A 51 -65.51 10.21 -28.77
C HIS A 51 -64.62 10.13 -30.02
N TYR A 52 -63.64 11.03 -30.12
CA TYR A 52 -62.61 11.07 -31.18
C TYR A 52 -61.25 10.98 -30.50
N LEU A 53 -60.66 9.78 -30.51
CA LEU A 53 -59.51 9.41 -29.71
C LEU A 53 -58.29 9.16 -30.60
N LYS A 54 -57.10 9.16 -29.99
CA LYS A 54 -55.86 8.78 -30.67
C LYS A 54 -54.99 7.92 -29.76
N VAL A 55 -54.23 7.00 -30.32
CA VAL A 55 -53.24 6.17 -29.60
C VAL A 55 -51.88 6.34 -30.27
N ASN A 56 -50.80 6.34 -29.49
CA ASN A 56 -49.44 6.33 -30.05
C ASN A 56 -48.97 4.88 -30.22
N ILE A 57 -48.43 4.54 -31.39
CA ILE A 57 -47.91 3.20 -31.68
C ILE A 57 -46.37 3.28 -31.69
N PRO A 58 -45.66 2.50 -30.85
CA PRO A 58 -44.22 2.64 -30.69
C PRO A 58 -43.42 2.13 -31.90
N TYR A 59 -43.85 1.02 -32.50
CA TYR A 59 -43.09 0.32 -33.56
C TYR A 59 -43.88 0.21 -34.86
N HIS A 60 -43.17 -0.03 -35.96
CA HIS A 60 -43.82 -0.45 -37.21
C HIS A 60 -44.39 -1.86 -37.05
N ASN A 61 -45.37 -2.22 -37.88
CA ASN A 61 -46.06 -3.51 -37.86
C ASN A 61 -46.65 -3.97 -36.51
N SER A 62 -46.82 -3.09 -35.52
CA SER A 62 -47.47 -3.45 -34.25
C SER A 62 -48.92 -3.92 -34.46
N ASN A 63 -49.33 -4.96 -33.74
CA ASN A 63 -50.73 -5.39 -33.71
C ASN A 63 -51.50 -4.48 -32.77
N VAL A 64 -52.49 -3.76 -33.29
CA VAL A 64 -53.37 -2.86 -32.54
C VAL A 64 -54.76 -3.47 -32.50
N THR A 65 -55.35 -3.58 -31.31
CA THR A 65 -56.73 -4.06 -31.12
C THR A 65 -57.50 -3.08 -30.26
N ILE A 66 -58.47 -2.41 -30.87
CA ILE A 66 -59.44 -1.53 -30.19
C ILE A 66 -60.68 -2.37 -29.88
N THR A 67 -61.02 -2.51 -28.61
CA THR A 67 -62.20 -3.23 -28.14
C THR A 67 -63.06 -2.33 -27.27
N THR A 68 -64.37 -2.34 -27.50
CA THR A 68 -65.36 -1.81 -26.55
C THR A 68 -66.14 -2.97 -25.94
N SER A 69 -66.59 -2.83 -24.69
CA SER A 69 -67.46 -3.83 -24.06
C SER A 69 -68.37 -3.23 -22.99
N GLY A 70 -69.60 -3.76 -22.89
CA GLY A 70 -70.55 -3.42 -21.83
C GLY A 70 -71.25 -2.07 -22.00
N GLY A 71 -71.72 -1.52 -20.88
CA GLY A 71 -72.51 -0.29 -20.84
C GLY A 71 -73.91 -0.41 -21.45
N THR A 72 -74.58 0.73 -21.60
CA THR A 72 -75.89 0.86 -22.27
C THR A 72 -75.85 1.93 -23.35
N PHE A 73 -76.78 1.86 -24.29
CA PHE A 73 -76.81 2.70 -25.49
C PHE A 73 -78.22 3.24 -25.77
N GLU A 74 -78.33 4.53 -26.10
CA GLU A 74 -79.58 5.17 -26.52
C GLU A 74 -79.39 5.98 -27.83
N GLY A 75 -79.87 5.44 -28.96
CA GLY A 75 -79.80 6.15 -30.24
C GLY A 75 -80.31 5.35 -31.45
N THR A 76 -79.98 5.85 -32.65
CA THR A 76 -80.23 5.19 -33.95
C THR A 76 -78.96 5.12 -34.81
N LEU A 77 -77.80 5.09 -34.15
CA LEU A 77 -76.45 5.03 -34.72
C LEU A 77 -75.64 4.17 -33.74
N ASP A 78 -75.34 2.93 -34.11
CA ASP A 78 -74.72 1.92 -33.24
C ASP A 78 -73.32 2.34 -32.71
N ALA A 79 -72.71 1.52 -31.84
CA ALA A 79 -71.47 1.82 -31.12
C ALA A 79 -70.19 1.77 -32.00
N THR A 80 -70.30 2.16 -33.29
CA THR A 80 -69.31 1.94 -34.34
C THR A 80 -67.87 2.31 -33.94
N ILE A 81 -66.94 1.36 -33.99
CA ILE A 81 -65.51 1.69 -33.98
C ILE A 81 -65.12 2.13 -35.40
N LYS A 82 -64.51 3.30 -35.55
CA LYS A 82 -63.97 3.81 -36.83
C LYS A 82 -62.49 4.15 -36.70
N LEU A 83 -61.66 3.55 -37.54
CA LEU A 83 -60.24 3.81 -37.66
C LEU A 83 -59.97 4.72 -38.86
N TYR A 84 -59.16 5.75 -38.65
CA TYR A 84 -58.74 6.71 -39.66
C TYR A 84 -57.24 6.60 -39.94
N SER A 85 -56.80 7.29 -40.99
CA SER A 85 -55.38 7.57 -41.27
C SER A 85 -54.61 8.10 -40.05
N ASN A 86 -53.29 7.98 -40.10
CA ASN A 86 -52.35 8.58 -39.14
C ASN A 86 -52.23 10.12 -39.20
N GLU A 87 -53.10 10.80 -39.96
CA GLU A 87 -53.08 12.27 -40.10
C GLU A 87 -54.23 12.99 -39.39
N SER A 88 -55.45 12.43 -39.42
CA SER A 88 -56.68 13.12 -38.95
C SER A 88 -57.92 12.22 -38.94
N TRP A 89 -58.89 12.52 -38.07
CA TRP A 89 -60.26 11.96 -38.06
C TRP A 89 -61.16 12.39 -39.24
N ASP A 90 -60.60 12.54 -40.44
CA ASP A 90 -61.36 12.96 -41.62
C ASP A 90 -62.11 11.76 -42.23
N ASN A 91 -63.40 11.91 -42.55
CA ASN A 91 -64.21 10.82 -43.09
C ASN A 91 -63.79 10.41 -44.51
N ASP A 92 -63.15 11.30 -45.27
CA ASP A 92 -62.51 10.96 -46.55
C ASP A 92 -61.20 10.15 -46.37
N LYS A 93 -60.75 9.94 -45.12
CA LYS A 93 -59.58 9.14 -44.71
C LYS A 93 -59.93 8.00 -43.73
N LEU A 94 -61.17 7.49 -43.77
CA LEU A 94 -61.59 6.31 -43.03
C LEU A 94 -60.92 5.05 -43.62
N GLU A 95 -60.16 4.32 -42.80
CA GLU A 95 -59.45 3.09 -43.23
C GLU A 95 -60.26 1.83 -42.93
N ALA A 96 -60.90 1.76 -41.75
CA ALA A 96 -61.69 0.61 -41.33
C ALA A 96 -62.81 1.02 -40.38
N SER A 97 -63.85 0.21 -40.29
CA SER A 97 -64.91 0.37 -39.28
C SER A 97 -65.57 -0.96 -38.94
N VAL A 98 -65.97 -1.13 -37.68
CA VAL A 98 -66.73 -2.29 -37.18
C VAL A 98 -68.03 -1.78 -36.58
N ASP A 99 -69.14 -2.42 -36.95
CA ASP A 99 -70.52 -1.96 -36.75
C ASP A 99 -71.45 -3.18 -36.66
N ASN A 100 -71.68 -3.69 -35.45
CA ASN A 100 -72.54 -4.83 -35.16
C ASN A 100 -73.90 -4.33 -34.62
N PRO A 101 -74.99 -4.39 -35.42
CA PRO A 101 -76.24 -3.74 -35.04
C PRO A 101 -76.81 -4.23 -33.71
N ASN A 102 -77.13 -3.30 -32.81
CA ASN A 102 -77.57 -3.52 -31.43
C ASN A 102 -76.48 -4.11 -30.49
N SER A 103 -75.18 -3.95 -30.80
CA SER A 103 -74.06 -4.28 -29.90
C SER A 103 -73.40 -3.02 -29.33
N ASN A 104 -72.86 -3.14 -28.11
CA ASN A 104 -71.81 -2.28 -27.57
C ASN A 104 -70.44 -2.99 -27.50
N ASP A 105 -70.47 -4.33 -27.61
CA ASP A 105 -69.29 -5.17 -27.64
C ASP A 105 -68.76 -5.18 -29.08
N GLU A 106 -67.68 -4.45 -29.34
CA GLU A 106 -67.05 -4.31 -30.66
C GLU A 106 -65.56 -4.59 -30.57
N THR A 107 -64.93 -5.03 -31.67
CA THR A 107 -63.48 -5.23 -31.72
C THR A 107 -62.94 -5.03 -33.13
N LEU A 108 -61.94 -4.15 -33.25
CA LEU A 108 -61.21 -3.85 -34.48
C LEU A 108 -59.71 -4.10 -34.27
N SER A 109 -59.20 -5.17 -34.88
CA SER A 109 -57.76 -5.49 -34.90
C SER A 109 -57.14 -5.14 -36.25
N PHE A 110 -55.96 -4.51 -36.24
CA PHE A 110 -55.21 -4.11 -37.42
C PHE A 110 -53.69 -4.08 -37.15
N ILE A 111 -52.89 -4.22 -38.20
CA ILE A 111 -51.45 -3.96 -38.15
C ILE A 111 -51.23 -2.47 -38.43
N SER A 112 -50.38 -1.80 -37.64
CA SER A 112 -50.12 -0.36 -37.76
C SER A 112 -48.65 -0.04 -38.03
N PRO A 113 -48.32 1.01 -38.82
CA PRO A 113 -47.03 1.69 -38.70
C PRO A 113 -46.91 2.40 -37.33
N ALA A 114 -45.68 2.81 -37.00
CA ALA A 114 -45.39 3.63 -35.82
C ALA A 114 -46.05 5.03 -35.91
N GLY A 115 -46.15 5.68 -34.75
CA GLY A 115 -46.72 7.01 -34.58
C GLY A 115 -48.22 7.01 -34.26
N ILE A 116 -48.85 8.17 -34.41
CA ILE A 116 -50.22 8.41 -33.93
C ILE A 116 -51.26 7.76 -34.84
N ARG A 117 -52.17 6.98 -34.26
CA ARG A 117 -53.37 6.45 -34.93
C ARG A 117 -54.64 7.09 -34.38
N TYR A 118 -55.47 7.61 -35.29
CA TYR A 118 -56.72 8.28 -34.98
C TYR A 118 -57.91 7.33 -35.13
N PHE A 119 -58.80 7.30 -34.14
CA PHE A 119 -60.04 6.52 -34.19
C PHE A 119 -61.22 7.30 -33.55
N SER A 120 -62.45 6.89 -33.82
CA SER A 120 -63.63 7.43 -33.15
C SER A 120 -64.61 6.33 -32.76
N LEU A 121 -65.36 6.57 -31.69
CA LEU A 121 -66.41 5.67 -31.20
C LEU A 121 -67.77 6.32 -31.44
N GLY A 122 -68.65 5.56 -32.10
CA GLY A 122 -70.01 5.97 -32.47
C GLY A 122 -70.98 5.99 -31.28
N GLY A 123 -72.19 6.47 -31.57
CA GLY A 123 -73.31 6.40 -30.64
C GLY A 123 -73.27 7.38 -29.46
N ASN A 124 -74.17 7.10 -28.51
CA ASN A 124 -74.34 7.75 -27.22
C ASN A 124 -74.40 6.65 -26.17
N VAL A 125 -73.36 6.56 -25.35
CA VAL A 125 -73.09 5.40 -24.48
C VAL A 125 -73.06 5.81 -23.00
N SER A 126 -73.29 4.86 -22.12
CA SER A 126 -73.16 5.02 -20.68
C SER A 126 -72.50 3.79 -20.08
N GLU A 127 -71.43 3.98 -19.31
CA GLU A 127 -70.67 2.94 -18.60
C GLU A 127 -70.08 1.86 -19.54
N MET A 128 -69.66 2.26 -20.74
CA MET A 128 -69.00 1.40 -21.72
C MET A 128 -67.48 1.38 -21.47
N THR A 129 -66.90 0.19 -21.36
CA THR A 129 -65.44 0.02 -21.27
C THR A 129 -64.80 0.14 -22.64
N LEU A 130 -63.69 0.85 -22.74
CA LEU A 130 -62.76 0.86 -23.88
C LEU A 130 -61.42 0.24 -23.44
N TYR A 131 -60.89 -0.65 -24.26
CA TYR A 131 -59.54 -1.19 -24.17
C TYR A 131 -58.84 -1.03 -25.51
N VAL A 132 -57.59 -0.55 -25.52
CA VAL A 132 -56.78 -0.45 -26.75
C VAL A 132 -55.46 -1.17 -26.55
N SER A 133 -55.39 -2.42 -27.00
CA SER A 133 -54.15 -3.19 -26.93
C SER A 133 -53.20 -2.81 -28.07
N VAL A 134 -51.91 -2.77 -27.76
CA VAL A 134 -50.82 -2.66 -28.74
C VAL A 134 -49.76 -3.69 -28.35
N THR A 135 -49.43 -4.61 -29.25
CA THR A 135 -48.50 -5.73 -29.00
C THR A 135 -47.59 -6.03 -30.20
N GLY A 136 -46.31 -6.29 -29.90
CA GLY A 136 -45.26 -6.60 -30.86
C GLY A 136 -45.03 -5.51 -31.92
N GLY A 137 -44.32 -5.89 -32.98
CA GLY A 137 -44.00 -5.06 -34.14
C GLY A 137 -42.66 -5.44 -34.75
N ASP A 138 -42.24 -4.68 -35.77
CA ASP A 138 -40.85 -4.60 -36.22
C ASP A 138 -40.05 -3.83 -35.15
N ILE A 139 -39.81 -4.50 -34.02
CA ILE A 139 -38.83 -4.07 -33.01
C ILE A 139 -37.47 -4.08 -33.72
N PRO A 140 -36.72 -2.97 -33.75
CA PRO A 140 -35.37 -2.99 -34.31
C PRO A 140 -34.50 -4.01 -33.58
N GLU A 141 -33.59 -4.67 -34.31
CA GLU A 141 -32.45 -5.35 -33.69
C GLU A 141 -31.67 -4.36 -32.79
N PRO A 142 -30.86 -4.83 -31.82
CA PRO A 142 -29.96 -3.96 -31.06
C PRO A 142 -29.19 -3.05 -32.03
N LEU A 143 -29.33 -1.74 -31.86
CA LEU A 143 -29.02 -0.81 -32.94
C LEU A 143 -27.50 -0.77 -33.17
N GLY A 144 -27.11 -0.98 -34.42
CA GLY A 144 -25.71 -0.83 -34.86
C GLY A 144 -25.18 0.61 -34.73
N ASP A 145 -26.08 1.58 -34.54
CA ASP A 145 -25.79 2.98 -34.22
C ASP A 145 -26.46 3.31 -32.87
N PHE A 146 -25.77 4.03 -31.98
CA PHE A 146 -26.33 4.46 -30.69
C PHE A 146 -27.46 5.48 -30.89
N ILE A 147 -28.60 5.32 -30.19
CA ILE A 147 -29.53 6.43 -30.01
C ILE A 147 -28.95 7.31 -28.91
N VAL A 148 -28.22 8.35 -29.33
CA VAL A 148 -27.79 9.42 -28.43
C VAL A 148 -29.04 10.18 -27.97
N TYR A 149 -29.27 10.19 -26.66
CA TYR A 149 -30.36 10.94 -26.03
C TYR A 149 -30.12 12.46 -26.21
N ASP A 150 -31.19 13.22 -26.48
CA ASP A 150 -31.10 14.67 -26.64
C ASP A 150 -30.92 15.32 -25.26
N THR A 151 -29.70 15.81 -24.99
CA THR A 151 -29.37 16.44 -23.70
C THR A 151 -30.01 17.82 -23.53
N ASN A 152 -30.58 18.41 -24.59
CA ASN A 152 -31.31 19.67 -24.54
C ASN A 152 -32.76 19.45 -24.04
N VAL A 153 -32.90 19.18 -22.74
CA VAL A 153 -34.18 18.88 -22.08
C VAL A 153 -35.04 20.16 -21.96
N ILE A 154 -36.14 20.23 -22.72
CA ILE A 154 -37.02 21.41 -22.76
C ILE A 154 -38.16 21.28 -21.71
N VAL A 155 -38.07 22.06 -20.63
CA VAL A 155 -39.09 22.15 -19.57
C VAL A 155 -39.66 23.56 -19.43
N ASP A 156 -40.96 23.67 -19.13
CA ASP A 156 -41.65 24.92 -18.81
C ASP A 156 -41.92 25.01 -17.32
N ILE A 157 -41.56 26.13 -16.70
CA ILE A 157 -41.62 26.35 -15.24
C ILE A 157 -42.13 27.78 -14.96
N PRO A 158 -42.83 28.01 -13.82
CA PRO A 158 -43.18 29.37 -13.41
C PRO A 158 -41.93 30.22 -13.20
N PRO A 159 -42.01 31.56 -13.34
CA PRO A 159 -40.88 32.43 -13.01
C PRO A 159 -40.58 32.41 -11.50
N ALA A 160 -39.32 32.66 -11.13
CA ALA A 160 -38.90 32.79 -9.75
C ALA A 160 -39.72 33.86 -9.00
N SER A 161 -40.01 33.58 -7.72
CA SER A 161 -40.86 34.43 -6.86
C SER A 161 -40.14 35.65 -6.28
N LEU A 162 -38.80 35.58 -6.19
CA LEU A 162 -37.92 36.67 -5.75
C LEU A 162 -37.33 37.40 -6.96
N SER A 163 -36.96 38.68 -6.81
CA SER A 163 -36.32 39.47 -7.87
C SER A 163 -34.88 39.89 -7.59
N SER A 164 -34.37 39.66 -6.38
CA SER A 164 -33.02 40.05 -5.94
C SER A 164 -32.53 39.23 -4.74
N LYS A 165 -31.20 39.04 -4.62
CA LYS A 165 -30.59 38.52 -3.38
C LYS A 165 -30.94 39.36 -2.13
N THR A 166 -31.41 40.61 -2.30
CA THR A 166 -31.86 41.46 -1.17
C THR A 166 -33.23 41.09 -0.60
N GLU A 167 -33.95 40.16 -1.23
CA GLU A 167 -35.21 39.59 -0.75
C GLU A 167 -34.99 38.28 0.03
N PHE A 168 -33.76 37.76 0.11
CA PHE A 168 -33.43 36.57 0.89
C PHE A 168 -33.76 36.76 2.38
N SER A 169 -34.41 35.77 2.98
CA SER A 169 -34.77 35.80 4.39
C SER A 169 -33.55 35.56 5.29
N ALA A 170 -33.71 35.78 6.60
CA ALA A 170 -32.61 35.65 7.55
C ALA A 170 -31.98 34.25 7.54
N ILE A 171 -32.80 33.19 7.40
CA ILE A 171 -32.33 31.80 7.38
C ILE A 171 -31.56 31.45 6.10
N VAL A 172 -31.94 32.00 4.94
CA VAL A 172 -31.18 31.85 3.68
C VAL A 172 -29.78 32.47 3.81
N ASN A 173 -29.69 33.66 4.42
CA ASN A 173 -28.40 34.32 4.67
C ASN A 173 -27.57 33.62 5.76
N GLU A 174 -28.20 32.90 6.69
CA GLU A 174 -27.54 32.07 7.71
C GLU A 174 -26.92 30.81 7.08
N ILE A 175 -27.64 30.12 6.20
CA ILE A 175 -27.15 28.92 5.48
C ILE A 175 -25.96 29.27 4.57
N ILE A 176 -26.04 30.37 3.79
CA ILE A 176 -24.94 30.84 2.92
C ILE A 176 -23.66 31.17 3.71
N ALA A 177 -23.78 31.50 5.00
CA ALA A 177 -22.65 31.86 5.87
C ALA A 177 -22.16 30.72 6.78
N ALA A 178 -22.81 29.55 6.76
CA ALA A 178 -22.52 28.40 7.61
C ALA A 178 -21.54 27.41 6.95
N GLN A 179 -21.22 26.31 7.64
CA GLN A 179 -20.57 25.13 7.06
C GLN A 179 -21.58 23.98 6.98
N GLU A 180 -21.34 23.00 6.10
CA GLU A 180 -22.26 21.85 5.93
C GLU A 180 -22.48 21.06 7.23
N SER A 181 -21.48 21.03 8.11
CA SER A 181 -21.56 20.48 9.46
C SER A 181 -22.70 21.05 10.31
N ASP A 182 -23.10 22.30 10.02
CA ASP A 182 -24.08 23.06 10.79
C ASP A 182 -25.51 22.82 10.25
N TYR A 183 -25.66 22.38 8.99
CA TYR A 183 -26.94 22.33 8.28
C TYR A 183 -27.99 21.46 8.99
N SER A 184 -27.59 20.33 9.57
CA SER A 184 -28.47 19.46 10.36
C SER A 184 -29.04 20.17 11.60
N ALA A 185 -28.25 21.02 12.26
CA ALA A 185 -28.67 21.79 13.43
C ALA A 185 -29.52 23.01 13.02
N ILE A 186 -29.16 23.68 11.92
CA ILE A 186 -29.93 24.78 11.34
C ILE A 186 -31.33 24.31 10.91
N ALA A 187 -31.43 23.14 10.28
CA ALA A 187 -32.70 22.52 9.91
C ALA A 187 -33.57 22.17 11.12
N GLU A 188 -33.00 21.55 12.16
CA GLU A 188 -33.71 21.22 13.40
C GLU A 188 -34.21 22.48 14.15
N ALA A 189 -33.45 23.58 14.09
CA ALA A 189 -33.86 24.85 14.68
C ALA A 189 -34.96 25.58 13.89
N ASN A 190 -35.08 25.34 12.57
CA ASN A 190 -35.91 26.11 11.65
C ASN A 190 -36.85 25.24 10.77
N PRO A 191 -37.91 24.63 11.34
CA PRO A 191 -38.93 23.92 10.55
C PRO A 191 -39.60 24.83 9.51
N GLY A 192 -39.81 24.34 8.29
CA GLY A 192 -40.40 25.10 7.18
C GLY A 192 -39.46 26.05 6.43
N SER A 193 -38.18 26.14 6.85
CA SER A 193 -37.16 26.97 6.19
C SER A 193 -36.91 26.61 4.72
N ILE A 194 -37.19 25.36 4.33
CA ILE A 194 -36.95 24.86 2.97
C ILE A 194 -37.70 25.64 1.88
N ILE A 195 -38.84 26.25 2.21
CA ILE A 195 -39.62 27.08 1.25
C ILE A 195 -38.84 28.34 0.88
N ASP A 196 -38.23 29.03 1.86
CA ASP A 196 -37.39 30.20 1.60
C ASP A 196 -36.12 29.82 0.82
N VAL A 197 -35.52 28.66 1.16
CA VAL A 197 -34.34 28.13 0.47
C VAL A 197 -34.65 27.75 -0.97
N ALA A 198 -35.75 27.05 -1.26
CA ALA A 198 -36.14 26.69 -2.61
C ALA A 198 -36.49 27.91 -3.47
N HIS A 199 -37.14 28.94 -2.89
CA HIS A 199 -37.33 30.22 -3.57
C HIS A 199 -36.01 30.94 -3.87
N ALA A 200 -35.02 30.86 -2.98
CA ALA A 200 -33.68 31.38 -3.22
C ALA A 200 -32.95 30.59 -4.32
N ILE A 201 -32.95 29.26 -4.28
CA ILE A 201 -32.36 28.38 -5.32
C ILE A 201 -32.97 28.68 -6.69
N HIS A 202 -34.30 28.77 -6.80
CA HIS A 202 -34.98 29.10 -8.06
C HIS A 202 -34.58 30.49 -8.57
N TYR A 203 -34.51 31.51 -7.70
CA TYR A 203 -34.00 32.82 -8.10
C TYR A 203 -32.54 32.76 -8.55
N MET A 204 -31.68 32.03 -7.84
CA MET A 204 -30.27 31.86 -8.16
C MET A 204 -30.06 31.18 -9.51
N ALA A 205 -30.76 30.08 -9.78
CA ALA A 205 -30.74 29.41 -11.07
C ALA A 205 -31.21 30.34 -12.22
N SER A 206 -32.17 31.23 -11.95
CA SER A 206 -32.64 32.22 -12.94
C SER A 206 -31.63 33.31 -13.30
N LEU A 207 -30.47 33.37 -12.62
CA LEU A 207 -29.33 34.22 -12.99
C LEU A 207 -28.41 33.58 -14.03
N ASP A 208 -28.56 32.27 -14.29
CA ASP A 208 -27.82 31.50 -15.30
C ASP A 208 -26.30 31.48 -15.08
N ASP A 209 -25.86 31.42 -13.82
CA ASP A 209 -24.45 31.28 -13.40
C ASP A 209 -24.27 30.02 -12.54
N ILE A 210 -23.71 28.96 -13.13
CA ILE A 210 -23.47 27.66 -12.46
C ILE A 210 -22.43 27.75 -11.33
N ASN A 211 -21.64 28.83 -11.28
CA ASN A 211 -20.53 29.01 -10.35
C ASN A 211 -20.84 30.00 -9.21
N ASP A 212 -22.08 30.50 -9.08
CA ASP A 212 -22.43 31.41 -7.98
C ASP A 212 -22.37 30.69 -6.62
N SER A 213 -21.52 31.20 -5.73
CA SER A 213 -21.27 30.63 -4.41
C SER A 213 -22.52 30.44 -3.56
N ASP A 214 -23.53 31.29 -3.74
CA ASP A 214 -24.75 31.23 -2.94
C ASP A 214 -25.67 30.09 -3.45
N LEU A 215 -25.62 29.76 -4.75
CA LEU A 215 -26.33 28.59 -5.29
C LEU A 215 -25.70 27.29 -4.77
N LEU A 216 -24.37 27.21 -4.87
CA LEU A 216 -23.58 26.05 -4.42
C LEU A 216 -23.68 25.82 -2.90
N ALA A 217 -23.85 26.88 -2.09
CA ALA A 217 -24.09 26.76 -0.65
C ALA A 217 -25.54 26.37 -0.30
N LEU A 218 -26.54 26.73 -1.11
CA LEU A 218 -27.96 26.46 -0.79
C LEU A 218 -28.41 25.04 -1.17
N LEU A 219 -27.87 24.45 -2.24
CA LEU A 219 -28.22 23.10 -2.69
C LEU A 219 -27.98 22.00 -1.62
N PRO A 220 -26.78 21.87 -1.00
CA PRO A 220 -26.51 20.81 -0.03
C PRO A 220 -27.34 20.91 1.26
N TYR A 221 -28.06 22.01 1.51
CA TYR A 221 -29.01 22.11 2.64
C TYR A 221 -30.29 21.27 2.44
N VAL A 222 -30.66 20.95 1.19
CA VAL A 222 -31.91 20.22 0.87
C VAL A 222 -31.88 18.80 1.46
N TYR A 223 -30.73 18.11 1.41
CA TYR A 223 -30.60 16.74 1.91
C TYR A 223 -30.73 16.64 3.45
N PRO A 224 -29.95 17.39 4.29
CA PRO A 224 -30.07 17.34 5.75
C PRO A 224 -31.46 17.72 6.27
N TYR A 225 -32.10 18.75 5.67
CA TYR A 225 -33.48 19.11 6.02
C TYR A 225 -34.44 17.96 5.76
N SER A 226 -34.36 17.33 4.59
CA SER A 226 -35.29 16.28 4.17
C SER A 226 -35.07 14.96 4.90
N TYR A 227 -33.82 14.64 5.25
CA TYR A 227 -33.47 13.54 6.16
C TYR A 227 -34.05 13.77 7.57
N LYS A 228 -33.99 15.01 8.08
CA LYS A 228 -34.60 15.37 9.38
C LYS A 228 -36.14 15.33 9.33
N TYR A 229 -36.74 15.74 8.23
CA TYR A 229 -38.18 15.84 8.01
C TYR A 229 -38.70 14.81 7.00
N TYR A 230 -38.49 13.52 7.30
CA TYR A 230 -38.88 12.34 6.49
C TYR A 230 -40.33 12.36 5.94
N TYR A 231 -41.25 13.10 6.59
CA TYR A 231 -42.58 13.41 6.07
C TYR A 231 -42.70 14.89 5.70
N MET A 232 -42.15 15.26 4.55
CA MET A 232 -42.33 16.57 3.92
C MET A 232 -43.76 16.71 3.33
N PRO A 233 -44.39 17.90 3.35
CA PRO A 233 -45.65 18.17 2.64
C PRO A 233 -45.50 18.23 1.11
N ASP A 234 -46.54 17.85 0.36
CA ASP A 234 -46.58 17.98 -1.11
C ASP A 234 -46.23 19.41 -1.60
N GLU A 235 -46.69 20.45 -0.89
CA GLU A 235 -46.43 21.86 -1.23
C GLU A 235 -44.93 22.23 -1.09
N GLU A 236 -44.24 21.70 -0.07
CA GLU A 236 -42.79 21.88 0.06
C GLU A 236 -42.05 21.13 -1.06
N ALA A 237 -42.46 19.89 -1.34
CA ALA A 237 -41.84 19.05 -2.37
C ALA A 237 -42.00 19.63 -3.80
N GLU A 238 -43.18 20.14 -4.16
CA GLU A 238 -43.43 20.77 -5.47
C GLU A 238 -42.61 22.06 -5.69
N ILE A 239 -42.42 22.87 -4.64
CA ILE A 239 -41.60 24.08 -4.71
C ILE A 239 -40.11 23.73 -4.86
N ILE A 240 -39.63 22.69 -4.16
CA ILE A 240 -38.25 22.19 -4.33
C ILE A 240 -38.04 21.62 -5.73
N SER A 241 -38.99 20.81 -6.25
CA SER A 241 -38.86 20.25 -7.61
C SER A 241 -38.81 21.37 -8.65
N THR A 242 -39.69 22.36 -8.55
CA THR A 242 -39.66 23.57 -9.40
C THR A 242 -38.30 24.29 -9.35
N ALA A 243 -37.68 24.41 -8.16
CA ALA A 243 -36.39 25.05 -7.99
C ALA A 243 -35.23 24.23 -8.59
N LEU A 244 -35.26 22.91 -8.46
CA LEU A 244 -34.23 22.01 -9.01
C LEU A 244 -34.38 21.82 -10.52
N VAL A 245 -35.60 21.85 -11.07
CA VAL A 245 -35.85 21.92 -12.52
C VAL A 245 -35.36 23.26 -13.09
N ALA A 246 -35.37 24.35 -12.30
CA ALA A 246 -34.73 25.60 -12.71
C ALA A 246 -33.19 25.48 -12.79
N VAL A 247 -32.55 24.77 -11.84
CA VAL A 247 -31.09 24.49 -11.90
C VAL A 247 -30.75 23.63 -13.11
N ALA A 248 -31.50 22.54 -13.34
CA ALA A 248 -31.27 21.63 -14.48
C ALA A 248 -31.64 22.22 -15.86
N LYS A 249 -32.06 23.49 -15.89
CA LYS A 249 -32.40 24.29 -17.09
C LYS A 249 -31.36 25.39 -17.38
N MET A 250 -30.38 25.59 -16.50
CA MET A 250 -29.31 26.57 -16.69
C MET A 250 -28.50 26.23 -17.95
N SER A 251 -28.10 27.24 -18.72
CA SER A 251 -27.57 27.04 -20.08
C SER A 251 -26.22 26.32 -20.12
N ASP A 252 -25.42 26.48 -19.07
CA ASP A 252 -24.14 25.78 -18.86
C ASP A 252 -24.24 24.53 -17.95
N PHE A 253 -25.45 24.07 -17.58
CA PHE A 253 -25.62 22.85 -16.78
C PHE A 253 -24.96 21.65 -17.49
N ILE A 254 -25.32 21.38 -18.74
CA ILE A 254 -24.67 20.37 -19.58
C ILE A 254 -23.83 21.07 -20.66
N ASN A 255 -22.60 21.45 -20.29
CA ASN A 255 -21.60 22.01 -21.20
C ASN A 255 -20.36 21.10 -21.29
N ALA A 256 -19.70 21.07 -22.44
CA ALA A 256 -18.49 20.29 -22.73
C ALA A 256 -17.20 21.05 -22.32
N SER A 257 -17.18 21.57 -21.10
CA SER A 257 -16.03 22.22 -20.46
C SER A 257 -16.12 22.09 -18.93
N ASP A 258 -14.97 22.10 -18.26
CA ASP A 258 -14.70 21.23 -17.10
C ASP A 258 -15.39 21.57 -15.76
N ASP A 259 -16.28 22.57 -15.70
CA ASP A 259 -16.71 23.20 -14.44
C ASP A 259 -18.04 22.69 -13.82
N SER A 260 -18.94 22.00 -14.55
CA SER A 260 -20.33 21.77 -14.07
C SER A 260 -20.56 20.52 -13.18
N SER A 261 -19.56 19.65 -13.02
CA SER A 261 -19.66 18.39 -12.27
C SER A 261 -20.07 18.54 -10.80
N THR A 262 -19.50 19.51 -10.08
CA THR A 262 -19.83 19.77 -8.68
C THR A 262 -21.30 20.17 -8.53
N LEU A 263 -21.84 20.94 -9.49
CA LEU A 263 -23.26 21.28 -9.52
C LEU A 263 -24.15 20.05 -9.78
N HIS A 264 -23.71 19.10 -10.62
CA HIS A 264 -24.41 17.83 -10.82
C HIS A 264 -24.50 16.99 -9.54
N GLN A 265 -23.41 16.88 -8.77
CA GLN A 265 -23.40 16.16 -7.49
C GLN A 265 -24.41 16.76 -6.50
N LEU A 266 -24.34 18.08 -6.29
CA LEU A 266 -25.23 18.82 -5.39
C LEU A 266 -26.70 18.78 -5.84
N TYR A 267 -26.95 18.82 -7.16
CA TYR A 267 -28.29 18.62 -7.73
C TYR A 267 -28.83 17.23 -7.42
N LEU A 268 -28.03 16.16 -7.59
CA LEU A 268 -28.43 14.80 -7.29
C LEU A 268 -28.72 14.58 -5.79
N ASP A 269 -27.90 15.13 -4.88
CA ASP A 269 -28.20 15.09 -3.42
C ASP A 269 -29.52 15.78 -3.08
N ALA A 270 -29.87 16.86 -3.77
CA ALA A 270 -31.13 17.56 -3.59
C ALA A 270 -32.36 16.81 -4.14
N LEU A 271 -32.19 15.75 -4.95
CA LEU A 271 -33.30 14.90 -5.44
C LEU A 271 -33.78 13.85 -4.43
N TYR A 272 -33.02 13.61 -3.36
CA TYR A 272 -33.35 12.65 -2.29
C TYR A 272 -34.81 12.68 -1.77
N PRO A 273 -35.51 13.83 -1.62
CA PRO A 273 -36.92 13.85 -1.19
C PRO A 273 -37.86 13.08 -2.13
N PHE A 274 -37.51 12.99 -3.41
CA PHE A 274 -38.33 12.44 -4.48
C PHE A 274 -38.09 10.94 -4.71
N GLU A 275 -37.05 10.34 -4.14
CA GLU A 275 -36.86 8.88 -4.14
C GLU A 275 -37.91 8.15 -3.26
N SER A 276 -38.65 8.92 -2.46
CA SER A 276 -39.64 8.43 -1.49
C SER A 276 -40.98 8.02 -2.12
N ARG A 277 -41.70 7.13 -1.44
CA ARG A 277 -43.03 6.62 -1.87
C ARG A 277 -44.13 7.69 -1.94
N THR A 278 -43.95 8.85 -1.32
CA THR A 278 -44.93 9.96 -1.37
C THR A 278 -44.65 10.91 -2.52
N HIS A 279 -43.38 11.21 -2.80
CA HIS A 279 -43.00 12.27 -3.75
C HIS A 279 -42.41 11.77 -5.07
N GLY A 280 -42.24 10.46 -5.27
CA GLY A 280 -41.74 9.85 -6.51
C GLY A 280 -42.59 10.06 -7.78
N ARG A 281 -43.57 10.96 -7.76
CA ARG A 281 -44.15 11.55 -8.97
C ARG A 281 -43.25 12.67 -9.52
N LEU A 282 -42.58 13.43 -8.64
CA LEU A 282 -41.71 14.56 -8.99
C LEU A 282 -40.38 14.08 -9.57
N TYR A 283 -39.90 12.90 -9.16
CA TYR A 283 -38.74 12.25 -9.80
C TYR A 283 -38.94 12.04 -11.31
N ALA A 284 -40.18 11.88 -11.78
CA ALA A 284 -40.49 11.78 -13.22
C ALA A 284 -40.24 13.10 -13.99
N GLU A 285 -40.28 14.25 -13.30
CA GLU A 285 -39.96 15.57 -13.85
C GLU A 285 -38.43 15.72 -14.01
N HIS A 286 -37.66 15.04 -13.14
CA HIS A 286 -36.19 15.04 -13.16
C HIS A 286 -35.56 13.92 -14.02
N LEU A 287 -36.26 12.81 -14.27
CA LEU A 287 -35.75 11.68 -15.05
C LEU A 287 -35.14 12.06 -16.42
N PRO A 288 -35.75 12.95 -17.24
CA PRO A 288 -35.12 13.41 -18.48
C PRO A 288 -33.76 14.07 -18.28
N HIS A 289 -33.61 14.88 -17.22
CA HIS A 289 -32.34 15.53 -16.89
C HIS A 289 -31.30 14.51 -16.38
N ILE A 290 -31.71 13.49 -15.62
CA ILE A 290 -30.84 12.39 -15.19
C ILE A 290 -30.33 11.59 -16.40
N LEU A 291 -31.20 11.26 -17.35
CA LEU A 291 -30.82 10.58 -18.59
C LEU A 291 -29.87 11.45 -19.44
N ALA A 292 -30.09 12.76 -19.50
CA ALA A 292 -29.19 13.71 -20.16
C ALA A 292 -27.79 13.76 -19.51
N LEU A 293 -27.70 13.69 -18.18
CA LEU A 293 -26.41 13.65 -17.46
C LEU A 293 -25.66 12.34 -17.72
N ILE A 294 -26.31 11.18 -17.65
CA ILE A 294 -25.69 9.89 -17.95
C ILE A 294 -25.21 9.88 -19.42
N GLN A 295 -26.04 10.40 -20.34
CA GLN A 295 -25.67 10.54 -21.75
C GLN A 295 -24.46 11.46 -21.94
N TYR A 296 -24.42 12.63 -21.28
CA TYR A 296 -23.29 13.56 -21.34
C TYR A 296 -21.98 12.89 -20.90
N TYR A 297 -21.99 12.19 -19.76
CA TYR A 297 -20.79 11.53 -19.23
C TYR A 297 -20.32 10.37 -20.11
N SER A 298 -21.23 9.57 -20.64
CA SER A 298 -20.88 8.46 -21.56
C SER A 298 -20.25 8.89 -22.89
N LEU A 299 -20.39 10.17 -23.28
CA LEU A 299 -19.80 10.72 -24.50
C LEU A 299 -18.38 11.29 -24.29
N GLN A 300 -17.87 11.29 -23.06
CA GLN A 300 -16.54 11.82 -22.75
C GLN A 300 -15.44 10.81 -23.10
N SER A 301 -14.41 11.25 -23.81
CA SER A 301 -13.25 10.40 -24.14
C SER A 301 -12.32 10.12 -22.95
N ASN A 302 -12.42 10.93 -21.90
CA ASN A 302 -11.84 10.67 -20.58
C ASN A 302 -12.75 11.37 -19.54
N PRO A 303 -13.73 10.66 -18.95
CA PRO A 303 -14.65 11.24 -17.96
C PRO A 303 -13.95 11.51 -16.62
N TYR A 304 -12.78 10.91 -16.38
CA TYR A 304 -12.03 10.97 -15.11
C TYR A 304 -11.08 12.16 -15.01
N GLY A 305 -10.76 12.81 -16.14
CA GLY A 305 -10.02 14.07 -16.18
C GLY A 305 -10.85 15.30 -15.76
N LEU A 306 -12.17 15.16 -15.68
CA LEU A 306 -13.08 16.20 -15.21
C LEU A 306 -13.04 16.28 -13.66
N PRO A 307 -12.92 17.49 -13.05
CA PRO A 307 -13.05 17.68 -11.60
C PRO A 307 -14.31 17.01 -11.04
N SER A 308 -14.26 16.43 -9.84
CA SER A 308 -15.41 15.81 -9.12
C SER A 308 -16.23 14.75 -9.90
N ALA A 309 -15.83 14.39 -11.13
CA ALA A 309 -16.67 13.58 -12.01
C ALA A 309 -16.67 12.11 -11.61
N THR A 310 -15.57 11.59 -11.05
CA THR A 310 -15.55 10.22 -10.48
C THR A 310 -16.68 10.05 -9.45
N ASP A 311 -16.78 10.96 -8.47
CA ASP A 311 -17.84 10.94 -7.46
C ASP A 311 -19.24 11.15 -8.07
N THR A 312 -19.34 12.03 -9.06
CA THR A 312 -20.61 12.29 -9.77
C THR A 312 -21.10 11.05 -10.54
N LEU A 313 -20.22 10.32 -11.23
CA LEU A 313 -20.55 9.09 -11.96
C LEU A 313 -21.06 8.00 -11.00
N ILE A 314 -20.35 7.78 -9.89
CA ILE A 314 -20.73 6.80 -8.86
C ILE A 314 -22.12 7.15 -8.33
N LYS A 315 -22.32 8.41 -7.94
CA LYS A 315 -23.57 8.90 -7.37
C LYS A 315 -24.73 8.79 -8.35
N LEU A 316 -24.55 9.25 -9.58
CA LEU A 316 -25.56 9.23 -10.65
C LEU A 316 -26.07 7.80 -10.94
N MET A 317 -25.17 6.82 -11.01
CA MET A 317 -25.54 5.42 -11.24
C MET A 317 -26.04 4.73 -9.96
N SER A 318 -25.45 5.02 -8.80
CA SER A 318 -25.89 4.55 -7.49
C SER A 318 -27.33 4.96 -7.20
N ASP A 319 -27.64 6.25 -7.32
CA ASP A 319 -28.90 6.80 -6.80
C ASP A 319 -30.07 6.46 -7.73
N PHE A 320 -29.84 6.42 -9.04
CA PHE A 320 -30.83 5.89 -10.00
C PHE A 320 -31.11 4.39 -9.75
N ARG A 321 -30.06 3.59 -9.49
CA ARG A 321 -30.16 2.17 -9.08
C ARG A 321 -30.93 2.01 -7.77
N ASN A 322 -30.61 2.80 -6.74
CA ASN A 322 -31.22 2.76 -5.42
C ASN A 322 -32.71 3.13 -5.50
N THR A 323 -33.02 4.20 -6.22
CA THR A 323 -34.39 4.72 -6.42
C THR A 323 -35.31 3.66 -7.04
N LEU A 324 -34.88 3.01 -8.12
CA LEU A 324 -35.64 1.89 -8.70
C LEU A 324 -35.72 0.69 -7.74
N GLY A 325 -34.65 0.44 -6.97
CA GLY A 325 -34.60 -0.58 -5.93
C GLY A 325 -35.66 -0.42 -4.82
N TYR A 326 -36.13 0.79 -4.53
CA TYR A 326 -37.21 1.04 -3.57
C TYR A 326 -38.62 0.63 -4.08
N GLY A 327 -38.76 0.37 -5.38
CA GLY A 327 -40.00 -0.10 -6.01
C GLY A 327 -41.15 0.92 -5.97
N VAL A 328 -40.85 2.22 -6.13
CA VAL A 328 -41.86 3.28 -6.09
C VAL A 328 -42.65 3.30 -7.39
N SER A 329 -43.94 3.00 -7.33
CA SER A 329 -44.76 2.71 -8.52
C SER A 329 -44.81 3.82 -9.56
N SER A 330 -44.77 5.09 -9.14
CA SER A 330 -44.72 6.24 -10.07
C SER A 330 -43.37 6.40 -10.78
N ILE A 331 -42.27 6.05 -10.12
CA ILE A 331 -40.92 6.08 -10.72
C ILE A 331 -40.78 4.91 -11.70
N ASN A 332 -41.24 3.71 -11.29
CA ASN A 332 -41.27 2.54 -12.17
C ASN A 332 -42.12 2.80 -13.43
N LEU A 333 -43.26 3.51 -13.30
CA LEU A 333 -44.06 3.95 -14.45
C LEU A 333 -43.29 4.96 -15.32
N ALA A 334 -42.67 5.99 -14.74
CA ALA A 334 -41.92 7.00 -15.49
C ALA A 334 -40.74 6.38 -16.27
N VAL A 335 -40.00 5.45 -15.67
CA VAL A 335 -38.90 4.73 -16.33
C VAL A 335 -39.43 3.77 -17.40
N ASN A 336 -40.55 3.07 -17.16
CA ASN A 336 -41.15 2.21 -18.19
C ASN A 336 -41.73 3.00 -19.39
N ASP A 337 -42.32 4.17 -19.16
CA ASP A 337 -42.79 5.07 -20.23
C ASP A 337 -41.61 5.65 -21.05
N ASN A 338 -40.41 5.72 -20.47
CA ASN A 338 -39.15 6.15 -21.13
C ASN A 338 -38.14 4.98 -21.27
N MET A 339 -38.63 3.74 -21.41
CA MET A 339 -37.79 2.51 -21.36
C MET A 339 -36.72 2.48 -22.46
N LEU A 340 -37.03 2.92 -23.69
CA LEU A 340 -36.05 2.91 -24.79
C LEU A 340 -34.89 3.87 -24.55
N ASP A 341 -35.20 5.08 -24.07
CA ASP A 341 -34.20 6.10 -23.77
C ASP A 341 -33.34 5.66 -22.59
N THR A 342 -33.98 5.14 -21.52
CA THR A 342 -33.30 4.55 -20.36
C THR A 342 -32.31 3.45 -20.78
N LEU A 343 -32.73 2.49 -21.59
CA LEU A 343 -31.85 1.40 -22.05
C LEU A 343 -30.75 1.89 -22.99
N SER A 344 -31.02 2.87 -23.87
CA SER A 344 -29.99 3.43 -24.75
C SER A 344 -28.92 4.19 -23.97
N VAL A 345 -29.34 4.96 -22.96
CA VAL A 345 -28.45 5.76 -22.11
C VAL A 345 -27.60 4.88 -21.20
N ILE A 346 -28.17 3.86 -20.55
CA ILE A 346 -27.39 2.88 -19.76
C ILE A 346 -26.43 2.09 -20.67
N ARG A 347 -26.88 1.64 -21.85
CA ARG A 347 -26.00 0.99 -22.84
C ARG A 347 -24.85 1.91 -23.27
N SER A 348 -25.12 3.20 -23.50
CA SER A 348 -24.07 4.17 -23.85
C SER A 348 -23.07 4.35 -22.71
N PHE A 349 -23.51 4.39 -21.45
CA PHE A 349 -22.61 4.49 -20.29
C PHE A 349 -21.60 3.33 -20.20
N VAL A 350 -21.96 2.12 -20.63
CA VAL A 350 -21.04 0.96 -20.55
C VAL A 350 -20.25 0.73 -21.86
N LEU A 351 -20.63 1.34 -22.99
CA LEU A 351 -20.06 1.05 -24.32
C LEU A 351 -19.55 2.28 -25.09
N LEU A 352 -19.68 3.49 -24.55
CA LEU A 352 -19.06 4.72 -25.06
C LEU A 352 -18.16 5.34 -23.98
N GLY A 353 -17.15 6.08 -24.42
CA GLY A 353 -16.16 6.68 -23.53
C GLY A 353 -15.31 5.65 -22.79
N GLU A 354 -14.82 6.03 -21.61
CA GLU A 354 -14.07 5.15 -20.70
C GLU A 354 -14.86 4.85 -19.40
N THR A 355 -16.16 5.11 -19.38
CA THR A 355 -17.04 4.93 -18.20
C THR A 355 -17.28 3.46 -17.79
N SER A 356 -16.83 2.47 -18.57
CA SER A 356 -16.93 1.04 -18.24
C SER A 356 -15.63 0.37 -17.77
N LEU A 357 -14.49 0.96 -18.11
CA LEU A 357 -13.15 0.50 -17.73
C LEU A 357 -12.35 1.70 -17.20
N ASP A 358 -12.17 1.77 -15.89
CA ASP A 358 -11.39 2.80 -15.24
C ASP A 358 -9.88 2.51 -15.38
N ARG A 359 -9.33 2.85 -16.55
CA ARG A 359 -7.92 2.64 -16.96
C ARG A 359 -6.87 3.33 -16.07
N ARG A 360 -7.27 3.97 -14.97
CA ARG A 360 -6.36 4.43 -13.90
C ARG A 360 -5.82 3.26 -13.06
N TRP A 361 -6.44 2.09 -13.16
CA TRP A 361 -6.13 0.88 -12.38
C TRP A 361 -5.86 -0.32 -13.28
N SER A 362 -5.38 -1.42 -12.69
CA SER A 362 -4.89 -2.61 -13.41
C SER A 362 -5.52 -3.95 -12.96
N SER A 363 -6.36 -3.96 -11.92
CA SER A 363 -7.07 -5.18 -11.49
C SER A 363 -8.44 -5.28 -12.17
N ASP A 364 -8.91 -6.50 -12.44
CA ASP A 364 -10.25 -6.75 -13.00
C ASP A 364 -11.37 -6.04 -12.19
N TYR A 365 -11.22 -5.97 -10.86
CA TYR A 365 -12.15 -5.29 -9.95
C TYR A 365 -12.12 -3.76 -10.11
N ASP A 366 -10.93 -3.16 -9.99
CA ASP A 366 -10.77 -1.70 -10.04
C ASP A 366 -10.99 -1.13 -11.45
N LEU A 367 -10.78 -1.94 -12.50
CA LEU A 367 -11.16 -1.62 -13.87
C LEU A 367 -12.70 -1.55 -14.01
N THR A 368 -13.43 -2.55 -13.49
CA THR A 368 -14.86 -2.76 -13.79
C THR A 368 -15.84 -2.18 -12.77
N TRP A 369 -15.39 -1.49 -11.73
CA TRP A 369 -16.25 -0.99 -10.64
C TRP A 369 -17.46 -0.13 -11.07
N PHE A 370 -17.40 0.57 -12.22
CA PHE A 370 -18.57 1.25 -12.81
C PHE A 370 -19.54 0.30 -13.55
N THR A 371 -19.04 -0.79 -14.11
CA THR A 371 -19.84 -1.85 -14.74
C THR A 371 -20.69 -2.60 -13.69
N TYR A 372 -20.20 -2.77 -12.45
CA TYR A 372 -20.98 -3.29 -11.31
C TYR A 372 -22.30 -2.52 -11.10
N TYR A 373 -22.25 -1.18 -11.01
CA TYR A 373 -23.46 -0.36 -10.84
C TYR A 373 -24.41 -0.51 -12.03
N SER A 374 -23.86 -0.67 -13.23
CA SER A 374 -24.59 -0.76 -14.49
C SER A 374 -25.35 -2.09 -14.62
N TYR A 375 -24.74 -3.22 -14.27
CA TYR A 375 -25.43 -4.52 -14.21
C TYR A 375 -26.57 -4.52 -13.16
N TYR A 376 -26.32 -3.96 -11.97
CA TYR A 376 -27.35 -3.85 -10.93
C TYR A 376 -28.52 -2.94 -11.37
N LEU A 377 -28.23 -1.81 -12.03
CA LEU A 377 -29.25 -0.92 -12.59
C LEU A 377 -30.06 -1.64 -13.69
N LEU A 378 -29.41 -2.35 -14.61
CA LEU A 378 -30.08 -3.16 -15.63
C LEU A 378 -30.98 -4.25 -15.02
N ALA A 379 -30.58 -4.87 -13.90
CA ALA A 379 -31.43 -5.83 -13.17
C ALA A 379 -32.68 -5.18 -12.58
N ASN A 380 -32.56 -4.00 -11.97
CA ASN A 380 -33.70 -3.25 -11.46
C ASN A 380 -34.65 -2.78 -12.60
N VAL A 381 -34.10 -2.40 -13.76
CA VAL A 381 -34.91 -2.08 -14.97
C VAL A 381 -35.58 -3.34 -15.54
N TYR A 382 -34.88 -4.49 -15.56
CA TYR A 382 -35.43 -5.78 -16.02
C TYR A 382 -36.70 -6.19 -15.24
N MET A 383 -36.71 -5.94 -13.92
CA MET A 383 -37.84 -6.25 -13.04
C MET A 383 -39.09 -5.39 -13.28
N ILE A 384 -39.00 -4.31 -14.05
CA ILE A 384 -40.14 -3.45 -14.44
C ILE A 384 -40.42 -3.46 -15.96
N ALA A 385 -39.53 -4.07 -16.74
CA ALA A 385 -39.61 -4.17 -18.19
C ALA A 385 -40.65 -5.20 -18.65
N ASN A 386 -41.11 -5.05 -19.90
CA ASN A 386 -41.89 -6.07 -20.60
C ASN A 386 -40.97 -7.05 -21.36
N ASP A 387 -41.53 -8.16 -21.85
CA ASP A 387 -40.82 -9.23 -22.56
C ASP A 387 -39.89 -8.71 -23.69
N ASP A 388 -40.33 -7.68 -24.43
CA ASP A 388 -39.59 -7.07 -25.55
C ASP A 388 -38.37 -6.27 -25.06
N ALA A 389 -38.50 -5.57 -23.92
CA ALA A 389 -37.41 -4.83 -23.29
C ALA A 389 -36.47 -5.74 -22.47
N GLN A 390 -36.99 -6.82 -21.87
CA GLN A 390 -36.19 -7.85 -21.20
C GLN A 390 -35.21 -8.54 -22.18
N GLN A 391 -35.69 -8.94 -23.36
CA GLN A 391 -34.83 -9.47 -24.45
C GLN A 391 -33.76 -8.46 -24.93
N ARG A 392 -34.05 -7.16 -24.85
CA ARG A 392 -33.08 -6.09 -25.17
C ARG A 392 -32.01 -5.96 -24.09
N ILE A 393 -32.39 -6.09 -22.82
CA ILE A 393 -31.45 -6.12 -21.69
C ILE A 393 -30.53 -7.35 -21.81
N ASP A 394 -31.05 -8.54 -22.10
CA ASP A 394 -30.22 -9.74 -22.35
C ASP A 394 -29.21 -9.52 -23.50
N GLY A 395 -29.58 -8.75 -24.52
CA GLY A 395 -28.68 -8.32 -25.59
C GLY A 395 -27.56 -7.39 -25.09
N ILE A 396 -27.92 -6.40 -24.27
CA ILE A 396 -26.97 -5.44 -23.68
C ILE A 396 -25.97 -6.14 -22.75
N ILE A 397 -26.42 -7.06 -21.88
CA ILE A 397 -25.52 -7.80 -20.98
C ILE A 397 -24.46 -8.58 -21.77
N LYS A 398 -24.86 -9.26 -22.85
CA LYS A 398 -23.93 -9.99 -23.75
C LYS A 398 -22.97 -9.07 -24.49
N GLU A 399 -23.44 -7.90 -24.92
CA GLU A 399 -22.62 -6.91 -25.61
C GLU A 399 -21.55 -6.32 -24.67
N ILE A 400 -21.92 -6.01 -23.42
CA ILE A 400 -20.97 -5.60 -22.38
C ILE A 400 -19.94 -6.70 -22.14
N HIS A 401 -20.38 -7.94 -21.86
CA HIS A 401 -19.46 -9.07 -21.67
C HIS A 401 -18.48 -9.19 -22.85
N GLN A 402 -18.98 -9.21 -24.08
CA GLN A 402 -18.15 -9.37 -25.28
C GLN A 402 -17.18 -8.20 -25.52
N SER A 403 -17.56 -6.98 -25.12
CA SER A 403 -16.67 -5.81 -25.20
C SER A 403 -15.58 -5.82 -24.14
N LEU A 404 -15.90 -6.26 -22.92
CA LEU A 404 -14.96 -6.28 -21.79
C LEU A 404 -14.02 -7.50 -21.78
N SER A 405 -14.41 -8.61 -22.44
CA SER A 405 -13.60 -9.85 -22.56
C SER A 405 -12.26 -9.69 -23.32
N LEU A 406 -11.92 -8.48 -23.75
CA LEU A 406 -10.62 -8.13 -24.34
C LEU A 406 -9.61 -7.63 -23.30
N GLU A 407 -10.08 -7.19 -22.13
CA GLU A 407 -9.29 -6.48 -21.11
C GLU A 407 -9.56 -6.98 -19.68
N VAL A 408 -10.57 -7.83 -19.49
CA VAL A 408 -11.03 -8.39 -18.21
C VAL A 408 -11.23 -9.90 -18.39
N THR A 409 -10.96 -10.71 -17.36
CA THR A 409 -11.09 -12.17 -17.47
C THR A 409 -12.55 -12.63 -17.62
N GLN A 410 -12.79 -13.62 -18.49
CA GLN A 410 -14.14 -14.12 -18.77
C GLN A 410 -14.83 -14.68 -17.51
N ALA A 411 -14.11 -15.44 -16.68
CA ALA A 411 -14.67 -16.02 -15.47
C ALA A 411 -15.19 -14.94 -14.49
N TYR A 412 -14.45 -13.83 -14.36
CA TYR A 412 -14.85 -12.70 -13.52
C TYR A 412 -16.07 -11.97 -14.09
N LEU A 413 -16.15 -11.77 -15.41
CA LEU A 413 -17.35 -11.20 -16.06
C LEU A 413 -18.58 -12.10 -15.89
N GLU A 414 -18.43 -13.42 -16.00
CA GLU A 414 -19.50 -14.39 -15.78
C GLU A 414 -19.99 -14.41 -14.32
N GLU A 415 -19.08 -14.18 -13.37
CA GLU A 415 -19.38 -14.02 -11.94
C GLU A 415 -20.11 -12.71 -11.65
N MET A 416 -19.60 -11.56 -12.12
CA MET A 416 -20.27 -10.25 -12.01
C MET A 416 -21.71 -10.28 -12.55
N ILE A 417 -21.95 -10.99 -13.66
CA ILE A 417 -23.28 -11.13 -14.26
C ILE A 417 -24.18 -12.01 -13.38
N SER A 418 -23.67 -13.10 -12.80
CA SER A 418 -24.45 -13.93 -11.88
C SER A 418 -24.85 -13.18 -10.61
N ASP A 419 -23.92 -12.45 -9.99
CA ASP A 419 -24.13 -11.79 -8.70
C ASP A 419 -24.95 -10.50 -8.81
N HIS A 420 -24.67 -9.70 -9.83
CA HIS A 420 -25.22 -8.34 -9.93
C HIS A 420 -26.38 -8.23 -10.92
N PHE A 421 -26.54 -9.19 -11.84
CA PHE A 421 -27.67 -9.25 -12.77
C PHE A 421 -28.61 -10.45 -12.51
N ILE A 422 -28.17 -11.70 -12.71
CA ILE A 422 -29.03 -12.90 -12.71
C ILE A 422 -29.78 -13.05 -11.37
N THR A 423 -29.03 -13.11 -10.27
CA THR A 423 -29.58 -13.25 -8.92
C THR A 423 -30.54 -12.09 -8.60
N ARG A 424 -30.18 -10.87 -9.02
CA ARG A 424 -30.95 -9.66 -8.70
C ARG A 424 -32.20 -9.46 -9.57
N ALA A 425 -32.23 -10.07 -10.75
CA ALA A 425 -33.36 -10.20 -11.65
C ALA A 425 -34.24 -11.44 -11.33
N ASN A 426 -33.98 -12.15 -10.23
CA ASN A 426 -34.69 -13.37 -9.82
C ASN A 426 -34.68 -14.46 -10.92
N ARG A 427 -33.50 -14.69 -11.50
CA ARG A 427 -33.20 -15.75 -12.49
C ARG A 427 -32.19 -16.74 -11.90
N GLU A 428 -32.04 -17.88 -12.57
CA GLU A 428 -31.00 -18.88 -12.29
C GLU A 428 -30.19 -19.06 -13.59
N CYS A 429 -28.85 -19.17 -13.52
CA CYS A 429 -28.00 -19.36 -14.69
C CYS A 429 -28.04 -20.83 -15.16
N THR A 430 -29.17 -21.27 -15.71
CA THR A 430 -29.36 -22.64 -16.25
C THR A 430 -29.45 -22.66 -17.76
N SER A 431 -29.43 -23.84 -18.38
CA SER A 431 -29.50 -24.04 -19.83
C SER A 431 -30.73 -23.46 -20.55
N GLU A 432 -31.73 -23.07 -19.77
CA GLU A 432 -32.99 -22.45 -20.19
C GLU A 432 -32.92 -20.90 -20.21
N ASP A 433 -31.93 -20.31 -19.54
CA ASP A 433 -31.79 -18.85 -19.41
C ASP A 433 -31.13 -18.24 -20.66
N PRO A 434 -31.63 -17.10 -21.17
CA PRO A 434 -31.02 -16.41 -22.31
C PRO A 434 -29.52 -16.08 -22.17
N LEU A 435 -29.00 -15.92 -20.95
CA LEU A 435 -27.61 -15.56 -20.65
C LEU A 435 -26.71 -16.77 -20.34
N PHE A 436 -27.20 -18.00 -20.44
CA PHE A 436 -26.37 -19.20 -20.23
C PHE A 436 -25.13 -19.21 -21.14
N GLY A 437 -23.95 -19.41 -20.54
CA GLY A 437 -22.65 -19.23 -21.21
C GLY A 437 -22.15 -17.77 -21.29
N PHE A 438 -22.77 -16.88 -20.51
CA PHE A 438 -22.31 -15.52 -20.17
C PHE A 438 -22.54 -15.24 -18.66
N CYS A 439 -22.73 -16.29 -17.85
CA CYS A 439 -22.95 -16.23 -16.41
C CYS A 439 -22.39 -17.50 -15.73
N LYS A 440 -21.96 -17.38 -14.46
CA LYS A 440 -21.48 -18.48 -13.60
C LYS A 440 -22.66 -19.34 -13.14
N GLU A 441 -22.67 -20.64 -13.49
CA GLU A 441 -23.67 -21.59 -12.99
C GLU A 441 -23.44 -21.83 -11.48
N LEU A 442 -24.47 -21.60 -10.66
CA LEU A 442 -24.36 -21.73 -9.20
C LEU A 442 -24.44 -23.20 -8.77
N VAL A 443 -23.33 -23.70 -8.22
CA VAL A 443 -23.26 -25.03 -7.57
C VAL A 443 -24.12 -25.02 -6.30
N LYS A 444 -24.70 -26.17 -5.94
CA LYS A 444 -25.56 -26.29 -4.75
C LYS A 444 -24.85 -26.93 -3.58
N GLU A 445 -25.20 -26.47 -2.38
CA GLU A 445 -24.76 -27.01 -1.10
C GLU A 445 -24.96 -28.54 -1.00
N GLU A 446 -26.07 -29.05 -1.56
CA GLU A 446 -26.42 -30.49 -1.55
C GLU A 446 -25.63 -31.35 -2.54
N ASP A 447 -25.01 -30.74 -3.56
CA ASP A 447 -24.13 -31.43 -4.53
C ASP A 447 -22.67 -31.53 -4.02
N ILE A 448 -22.26 -30.64 -3.11
CA ILE A 448 -20.92 -30.60 -2.50
C ILE A 448 -20.90 -31.31 -1.13
N LEU A 449 -21.78 -30.93 -0.20
CA LEU A 449 -21.83 -31.46 1.17
C LEU A 449 -22.66 -32.74 1.27
N THR A 450 -22.25 -33.76 0.51
CA THR A 450 -22.97 -35.02 0.29
C THR A 450 -22.94 -35.98 1.47
N VAL A 451 -22.02 -35.81 2.43
CA VAL A 451 -21.92 -36.63 3.66
C VAL A 451 -22.70 -35.97 4.80
N SER A 452 -23.44 -36.78 5.56
CA SER A 452 -24.05 -36.39 6.83
C SER A 452 -23.76 -37.45 7.90
N PHE A 453 -23.14 -37.04 9.01
CA PHE A 453 -22.59 -37.91 10.05
C PHE A 453 -23.02 -37.41 11.43
N ALA A 454 -23.97 -38.09 12.07
CA ALA A 454 -24.49 -37.69 13.38
C ALA A 454 -23.52 -38.10 14.51
N CYS A 455 -22.95 -37.12 15.22
CA CYS A 455 -22.11 -37.36 16.40
C CYS A 455 -22.97 -37.78 17.60
N ASN A 456 -24.07 -37.07 17.84
CA ASN A 456 -25.03 -37.35 18.91
C ASN A 456 -26.42 -36.80 18.51
N SER A 457 -27.36 -36.64 19.46
CA SER A 457 -28.71 -36.13 19.17
C SER A 457 -28.81 -34.61 18.96
N GLN A 458 -27.73 -33.86 19.19
CA GLN A 458 -27.65 -32.41 19.04
C GLN A 458 -26.65 -31.99 17.95
N VAL A 459 -25.58 -32.76 17.72
CA VAL A 459 -24.49 -32.39 16.79
C VAL A 459 -24.42 -33.35 15.61
N THR A 460 -24.49 -32.80 14.40
CA THR A 460 -24.30 -33.52 13.12
C THR A 460 -23.24 -32.83 12.28
N ILE A 461 -22.25 -33.59 11.78
CA ILE A 461 -21.29 -33.10 10.80
C ILE A 461 -21.89 -33.27 9.39
N ARG A 462 -21.71 -32.27 8.53
CA ARG A 462 -21.93 -32.34 7.08
C ARG A 462 -20.64 -32.04 6.35
N ALA A 463 -20.32 -32.83 5.33
CA ALA A 463 -18.97 -32.87 4.76
C ALA A 463 -18.98 -33.28 3.29
N GLN A 464 -17.85 -33.06 2.63
CA GLN A 464 -17.55 -33.63 1.30
C GLN A 464 -17.20 -35.13 1.42
N ASP A 465 -17.33 -35.91 0.34
CA ASP A 465 -17.17 -37.37 0.36
C ASP A 465 -15.72 -37.87 0.45
N SER A 466 -14.76 -36.97 0.21
CA SER A 466 -13.33 -37.15 0.49
C SER A 466 -13.03 -37.27 1.99
N ILE A 467 -13.85 -36.68 2.88
CA ILE A 467 -13.57 -36.63 4.31
C ILE A 467 -13.82 -37.99 4.97
N THR A 468 -12.76 -38.59 5.52
CA THR A 468 -12.81 -39.98 5.98
C THR A 468 -13.62 -40.19 7.26
N ASN A 469 -14.27 -41.36 7.38
CA ASN A 469 -15.01 -41.75 8.59
C ASN A 469 -14.14 -41.75 9.86
N ASP A 470 -12.83 -41.95 9.75
CA ASP A 470 -11.92 -41.94 10.91
C ASP A 470 -11.71 -40.51 11.43
N VAL A 471 -11.59 -39.52 10.54
CA VAL A 471 -11.60 -38.07 10.89
C VAL A 471 -12.94 -37.71 11.54
N LEU A 472 -14.07 -38.01 10.88
CA LEU A 472 -15.41 -37.70 11.41
C LEU A 472 -15.64 -38.31 12.81
N THR A 473 -15.20 -39.56 13.02
CA THR A 473 -15.30 -40.23 14.32
C THR A 473 -14.40 -39.59 15.38
N LYS A 474 -13.16 -39.22 15.03
CA LYS A 474 -12.23 -38.50 15.92
C LYS A 474 -12.81 -37.15 16.34
N SER A 475 -13.31 -36.37 15.39
CA SER A 475 -13.90 -35.06 15.64
C SER A 475 -15.14 -35.13 16.52
N CYS A 476 -16.05 -36.08 16.28
CA CYS A 476 -17.19 -36.31 17.18
C CYS A 476 -16.78 -36.65 18.63
N GLN A 477 -15.68 -37.38 18.82
CA GLN A 477 -15.15 -37.67 20.16
C GLN A 477 -14.55 -36.42 20.83
N GLN A 478 -13.77 -35.63 20.08
CA GLN A 478 -13.19 -34.36 20.58
C GLN A 478 -14.30 -33.37 21.01
N LEU A 479 -15.34 -33.22 20.20
CA LEU A 479 -16.51 -32.38 20.52
C LEU A 479 -17.21 -32.85 21.81
N ASN A 480 -17.50 -34.15 21.93
CA ASN A 480 -18.14 -34.72 23.12
C ASN A 480 -17.31 -34.51 24.41
N ASP A 481 -16.00 -34.70 24.34
CA ASP A 481 -15.14 -34.53 25.52
C ASP A 481 -14.99 -33.05 25.91
N HIS A 482 -15.11 -32.14 24.94
CA HIS A 482 -15.11 -30.69 25.18
C HIS A 482 -16.42 -30.15 25.76
N ASP A 483 -17.59 -30.64 25.32
CA ASP A 483 -18.90 -30.35 25.95
C ASP A 483 -18.84 -30.63 27.46
N ILE A 484 -18.30 -31.80 27.82
CA ILE A 484 -18.09 -32.21 29.21
C ILE A 484 -17.08 -31.29 29.92
N LYS A 485 -15.97 -30.90 29.28
CA LYS A 485 -14.96 -29.96 29.83
C LYS A 485 -15.61 -28.59 30.13
N PHE A 486 -16.32 -28.03 29.16
CA PHE A 486 -16.99 -26.73 29.25
C PHE A 486 -18.03 -26.69 30.36
N HIS A 487 -18.98 -27.63 30.39
CA HIS A 487 -20.07 -27.62 31.38
C HIS A 487 -19.58 -27.79 32.83
N ASN A 488 -18.50 -28.56 33.04
CA ASN A 488 -17.87 -28.70 34.36
C ASN A 488 -17.14 -27.43 34.82
N LEU A 489 -16.45 -26.74 33.91
CA LEU A 489 -15.64 -25.55 34.23
C LEU A 489 -16.51 -24.30 34.39
N MET A 490 -17.41 -24.06 33.44
CA MET A 490 -18.30 -22.88 33.42
C MET A 490 -19.50 -23.03 34.36
N LYS A 491 -19.77 -24.26 34.85
CA LYS A 491 -20.84 -24.63 35.81
C LYS A 491 -22.25 -24.38 35.30
N THR A 492 -22.47 -24.43 33.99
CA THR A 492 -23.76 -24.16 33.33
C THR A 492 -24.78 -25.31 33.44
N ASN A 493 -24.39 -26.48 33.95
CA ASN A 493 -25.26 -27.65 34.22
C ASN A 493 -26.06 -28.16 33.00
N ASN A 494 -25.59 -27.89 31.77
CA ASN A 494 -26.28 -28.18 30.51
C ASN A 494 -27.67 -27.51 30.40
N ILE A 495 -27.88 -26.36 31.06
CA ILE A 495 -29.11 -25.56 30.98
C ILE A 495 -28.87 -24.38 30.02
N PRO A 496 -29.52 -24.32 28.84
CA PRO A 496 -29.42 -23.18 27.93
C PRO A 496 -29.92 -21.87 28.55
N VAL A 497 -29.53 -20.74 27.96
CA VAL A 497 -30.07 -19.42 28.33
C VAL A 497 -31.56 -19.29 27.94
N ASP A 498 -32.28 -18.39 28.61
CA ASP A 498 -33.70 -18.15 28.33
C ASP A 498 -33.90 -17.62 26.90
N ASN A 499 -34.77 -18.30 26.14
CA ASN A 499 -35.14 -18.03 24.73
C ASN A 499 -34.12 -18.43 23.66
N ASP A 500 -33.11 -19.25 23.95
CA ASP A 500 -32.31 -19.93 22.91
C ASP A 500 -32.99 -21.23 22.45
N ASN A 501 -33.25 -21.35 21.14
CA ASN A 501 -33.84 -22.55 20.51
C ASN A 501 -32.83 -23.37 19.67
N ASN A 502 -31.52 -23.19 19.89
CA ASN A 502 -30.45 -23.86 19.13
C ASN A 502 -30.24 -25.32 19.56
N ASP A 503 -31.32 -26.12 19.50
CA ASP A 503 -31.37 -27.51 19.92
C ASP A 503 -30.47 -28.45 19.10
N THR A 504 -30.11 -28.06 17.87
CA THR A 504 -29.17 -28.78 17.01
C THR A 504 -28.10 -27.87 16.40
N LEU A 505 -26.84 -28.31 16.45
CA LEU A 505 -25.70 -27.72 15.74
C LEU A 505 -25.37 -28.55 14.49
N GLU A 506 -25.21 -27.87 13.36
CA GLU A 506 -24.69 -28.44 12.11
C GLU A 506 -23.23 -28.01 11.92
N VAL A 507 -22.31 -28.97 11.86
CA VAL A 507 -20.87 -28.73 11.67
C VAL A 507 -20.53 -28.99 10.21
N VAL A 508 -20.38 -27.94 9.40
CA VAL A 508 -20.02 -28.01 7.99
C VAL A 508 -18.50 -28.07 7.84
N VAL A 509 -18.01 -29.02 7.05
CA VAL A 509 -16.57 -29.27 6.85
C VAL A 509 -16.24 -29.43 5.37
N PHE A 510 -15.43 -28.51 4.86
CA PHE A 510 -14.83 -28.58 3.54
C PHE A 510 -13.50 -29.36 3.57
N ALA A 511 -13.15 -29.99 2.46
CA ALA A 511 -12.01 -30.90 2.37
C ALA A 511 -10.65 -30.19 2.40
N SER A 512 -10.60 -28.90 2.08
CA SER A 512 -9.39 -28.07 2.14
C SER A 512 -9.73 -26.57 2.27
N PRO A 513 -8.74 -25.70 2.54
CA PRO A 513 -8.93 -24.25 2.52
C PRO A 513 -9.36 -23.70 1.14
N GLU A 514 -8.97 -24.35 0.05
CA GLU A 514 -9.33 -23.95 -1.32
C GLU A 514 -10.82 -24.21 -1.58
N GLU A 515 -11.32 -25.40 -1.22
CA GLU A 515 -12.74 -25.75 -1.30
C GLU A 515 -13.61 -24.84 -0.38
N TYR A 516 -13.08 -24.48 0.79
CA TYR A 516 -13.73 -23.54 1.70
C TYR A 516 -13.81 -22.13 1.09
N ASN A 517 -12.72 -21.63 0.50
CA ASN A 517 -12.70 -20.34 -0.21
C ASN A 517 -13.64 -20.34 -1.43
N LEU A 518 -13.75 -21.45 -2.15
CA LEU A 518 -14.56 -21.58 -3.36
C LEU A 518 -16.07 -21.66 -3.09
N TYR A 519 -16.50 -22.22 -1.96
CA TYR A 519 -17.90 -22.56 -1.71
C TYR A 519 -18.52 -22.00 -0.43
N ALA A 520 -17.75 -21.77 0.63
CA ALA A 520 -18.34 -21.44 1.93
C ALA A 520 -18.98 -20.03 1.95
N GLY A 521 -18.40 -19.08 1.20
CA GLY A 521 -18.98 -17.74 0.99
C GLY A 521 -20.35 -17.82 0.31
N ASP A 522 -20.42 -18.44 -0.87
CA ASP A 522 -21.63 -18.58 -1.68
C ASP A 522 -22.75 -19.33 -0.92
N PHE A 523 -22.42 -20.40 -0.18
CA PHE A 523 -23.43 -21.23 0.50
C PHE A 523 -23.96 -20.62 1.81
N PHE A 524 -23.15 -19.83 2.53
CA PHE A 524 -23.48 -19.39 3.90
C PHE A 524 -23.42 -17.88 4.13
N GLY A 525 -23.06 -17.08 3.12
CA GLY A 525 -23.02 -15.62 3.20
C GLY A 525 -21.91 -15.07 4.08
N ILE A 526 -20.76 -15.76 4.14
CA ILE A 526 -19.62 -15.42 4.98
C ILE A 526 -18.44 -14.87 4.17
N SER A 527 -17.56 -14.09 4.81
CA SER A 527 -16.18 -13.98 4.33
C SER A 527 -15.45 -15.29 4.65
N THR A 528 -14.55 -15.73 3.77
CA THR A 528 -13.72 -16.92 3.96
C THR A 528 -12.32 -16.59 4.52
N ASN A 529 -12.01 -15.32 4.77
CA ASN A 529 -10.75 -14.90 5.40
C ASN A 529 -10.81 -15.08 6.94
N ASN A 530 -10.90 -16.33 7.38
CA ASN A 530 -10.90 -16.74 8.80
C ASN A 530 -10.45 -18.21 8.92
N GLY A 531 -10.42 -18.74 10.15
CA GLY A 531 -10.02 -20.12 10.44
C GLY A 531 -11.18 -21.10 10.63
N GLY A 532 -12.34 -20.81 10.06
CA GLY A 532 -13.64 -21.35 10.45
C GLY A 532 -14.48 -20.31 11.19
N ILE A 533 -15.81 -20.51 11.22
CA ILE A 533 -16.75 -19.56 11.81
C ILE A 533 -18.02 -20.22 12.36
N TYR A 534 -18.44 -19.81 13.57
CA TYR A 534 -19.74 -20.09 14.15
C TYR A 534 -20.81 -19.06 13.72
N LEU A 535 -21.86 -19.55 13.05
CA LEU A 535 -23.06 -18.80 12.69
C LEU A 535 -24.23 -19.21 13.59
N GLU A 536 -24.54 -18.36 14.56
CA GLU A 536 -25.67 -18.55 15.48
C GLU A 536 -27.04 -18.34 14.82
N GLY A 537 -27.13 -17.50 13.80
CA GLY A 537 -28.40 -17.06 13.21
C GLY A 537 -29.18 -16.13 14.15
N THR A 538 -30.44 -16.48 14.43
CA THR A 538 -31.27 -15.80 15.43
C THR A 538 -31.82 -16.83 16.41
N SER A 539 -31.16 -16.97 17.55
CA SER A 539 -31.38 -17.98 18.59
C SER A 539 -32.85 -18.11 19.01
N SER A 540 -33.57 -16.99 19.04
CA SER A 540 -34.96 -16.91 19.49
C SER A 540 -36.04 -17.29 18.47
N ASN A 541 -35.67 -17.60 17.21
CA ASN A 541 -36.63 -18.04 16.20
C ASN A 541 -36.92 -19.56 16.28
N GLU A 542 -38.20 -19.95 16.15
CA GLU A 542 -38.57 -21.36 15.96
C GLU A 542 -37.99 -21.89 14.64
N GLY A 543 -37.16 -22.93 14.69
CA GLY A 543 -36.53 -23.54 13.52
C GLY A 543 -35.23 -22.86 13.06
N ASN A 544 -34.60 -22.03 13.90
CA ASN A 544 -33.23 -21.57 13.67
C ASN A 544 -32.24 -22.75 13.63
N GLN A 545 -31.27 -22.73 12.72
CA GLN A 545 -30.25 -23.77 12.58
C GLN A 545 -28.86 -23.16 12.73
N ALA A 546 -28.32 -23.22 13.95
CA ALA A 546 -26.95 -22.81 14.25
C ALA A 546 -25.94 -23.68 13.46
N ARG A 547 -24.87 -23.06 12.96
CA ARG A 547 -23.83 -23.72 12.18
C ARG A 547 -22.44 -23.39 12.71
N PHE A 548 -21.53 -24.34 12.59
CA PHE A 548 -20.09 -24.09 12.60
C PHE A 548 -19.55 -24.54 11.24
N ILE A 549 -18.81 -23.69 10.54
CA ILE A 549 -18.30 -23.93 9.19
C ILE A 549 -16.78 -23.92 9.21
N ALA A 550 -16.13 -24.96 8.66
CA ALA A 550 -14.69 -25.18 8.74
C ALA A 550 -14.11 -25.89 7.51
N MET A 551 -12.80 -26.11 7.54
CA MET A 551 -12.03 -26.90 6.59
C MET A 551 -11.11 -27.89 7.30
N GLN A 552 -10.63 -28.91 6.59
CA GLN A 552 -9.51 -29.74 7.05
C GLN A 552 -8.17 -29.00 6.95
N CYS A 553 -7.25 -29.33 7.86
CA CYS A 553 -5.86 -28.89 7.90
C CYS A 553 -5.03 -29.51 6.77
N PRO A 554 -4.42 -28.72 5.85
CA PRO A 554 -3.43 -29.22 4.91
C PRO A 554 -2.08 -29.50 5.60
N GLU A 555 -1.22 -30.31 4.98
CA GLU A 555 0.11 -30.67 5.52
C GLU A 555 0.98 -29.44 5.80
N SER A 556 0.90 -28.42 4.95
CA SER A 556 1.64 -27.14 5.07
C SER A 556 1.32 -26.34 6.33
N TRP A 557 0.20 -26.62 7.01
CA TRP A 557 -0.20 -25.94 8.26
C TRP A 557 0.25 -26.70 9.51
N VAL A 558 0.76 -27.92 9.37
CA VAL A 558 1.15 -28.79 10.50
C VAL A 558 2.38 -28.24 11.23
N GLY A 559 2.31 -28.19 12.55
CA GLY A 559 3.34 -27.58 13.40
C GLY A 559 3.30 -26.05 13.47
N ASN A 560 2.40 -25.39 12.72
CA ASN A 560 2.23 -23.93 12.70
C ASN A 560 0.82 -23.51 13.17
N SER A 561 -0.20 -23.96 12.46
CA SER A 561 -1.61 -23.69 12.77
C SER A 561 -2.34 -24.96 13.22
N CYS A 562 -1.89 -26.14 12.76
CA CYS A 562 -2.52 -27.43 13.00
C CYS A 562 -1.59 -28.41 13.73
N GLU A 563 -2.15 -29.31 14.54
CA GLU A 563 -1.39 -30.40 15.16
C GLU A 563 -1.13 -31.57 14.19
N ALA A 564 -2.04 -31.80 13.25
CA ALA A 564 -1.97 -32.89 12.27
C ALA A 564 -2.69 -32.52 10.96
N GLU A 565 -2.25 -33.15 9.87
CA GLU A 565 -2.91 -33.14 8.57
C GLU A 565 -4.30 -33.80 8.67
N ASN A 566 -5.26 -33.35 7.85
CA ASN A 566 -6.64 -33.85 7.76
C ASN A 566 -7.53 -33.68 9.01
N ASP A 567 -7.03 -33.16 10.13
CA ASP A 567 -7.89 -32.74 11.25
C ASP A 567 -8.74 -31.52 10.86
N ILE A 568 -9.94 -31.38 11.45
CA ILE A 568 -10.78 -30.20 11.25
C ILE A 568 -10.13 -29.00 11.96
N TYR A 569 -9.81 -27.96 11.21
CA TYR A 569 -9.16 -26.76 11.76
C TYR A 569 -10.08 -26.03 12.74
N ASN A 570 -9.51 -25.48 13.82
CA ASN A 570 -10.18 -24.77 14.92
C ASN A 570 -11.44 -25.45 15.53
N LEU A 571 -11.65 -26.75 15.31
CA LEU A 571 -12.82 -27.54 15.74
C LEU A 571 -13.33 -27.25 17.16
N ILE A 572 -12.41 -27.10 18.12
CA ILE A 572 -12.74 -26.90 19.53
C ILE A 572 -12.87 -25.41 19.90
N HIS A 573 -12.18 -24.52 19.19
CA HIS A 573 -12.34 -23.07 19.33
C HIS A 573 -13.76 -22.68 18.89
N GLU A 574 -14.15 -23.03 17.67
CA GLU A 574 -15.47 -22.67 17.12
C GLU A 574 -16.63 -23.37 17.83
N TYR A 575 -16.45 -24.62 18.27
CA TYR A 575 -17.45 -25.27 19.13
C TYR A 575 -17.58 -24.59 20.50
N THR A 576 -16.55 -23.89 20.99
CA THR A 576 -16.67 -23.06 22.20
C THR A 576 -17.56 -21.85 21.96
N HIS A 577 -17.54 -21.23 20.76
CA HIS A 577 -18.47 -20.14 20.43
C HIS A 577 -19.95 -20.57 20.46
N TYR A 578 -20.27 -21.78 19.97
CA TYR A 578 -21.60 -22.38 20.13
C TYR A 578 -21.99 -22.58 21.60
N LEU A 579 -21.08 -23.12 22.41
CA LEU A 579 -21.35 -23.37 23.83
C LEU A 579 -21.48 -22.07 24.64
N ASP A 580 -20.72 -21.03 24.29
CA ASP A 580 -20.78 -19.69 24.89
C ASP A 580 -22.09 -18.97 24.52
N GLY A 581 -22.52 -19.04 23.25
CA GLY A 581 -23.84 -18.56 22.83
C GLY A 581 -24.97 -19.25 23.61
N ARG A 582 -25.12 -20.57 23.43
CA ARG A 582 -26.26 -21.32 23.96
C ARG A 582 -26.33 -21.39 25.49
N TYR A 583 -25.20 -21.33 26.21
CA TYR A 583 -25.17 -21.59 27.67
C TYR A 583 -24.64 -20.43 28.54
N ILE A 584 -24.13 -19.34 27.96
CA ILE A 584 -23.57 -18.21 28.72
C ILE A 584 -24.19 -16.86 28.32
N LYS A 585 -24.29 -16.54 27.03
CA LYS A 585 -24.76 -15.23 26.54
C LYS A 585 -26.25 -15.26 26.24
N ALA A 586 -27.04 -14.45 26.95
CA ALA A 586 -28.44 -14.26 26.60
C ALA A 586 -28.59 -13.37 25.35
N GLY A 587 -29.33 -13.87 24.35
CA GLY A 587 -29.53 -13.20 23.06
C GLY A 587 -28.42 -13.48 22.05
N ASP A 588 -28.69 -13.14 20.79
CA ASP A 588 -27.80 -13.45 19.64
C ASP A 588 -26.41 -12.79 19.80
N TYR A 589 -25.37 -13.38 19.22
CA TYR A 589 -23.95 -12.99 19.31
C TYR A 589 -23.65 -11.49 19.55
N ASN A 590 -24.22 -10.58 18.75
CA ASN A 590 -24.01 -9.12 18.83
C ASN A 590 -24.82 -8.41 19.93
N TYR A 591 -25.44 -9.14 20.86
CA TYR A 591 -26.25 -8.58 21.94
C TYR A 591 -25.41 -7.80 22.96
N TYR A 592 -24.19 -8.23 23.23
CA TYR A 592 -23.27 -7.58 24.18
C TYR A 592 -22.19 -6.76 23.46
N ASN A 593 -22.09 -5.47 23.78
CA ASN A 593 -20.94 -4.65 23.41
C ASN A 593 -19.69 -5.13 24.17
N TYR A 594 -18.51 -5.07 23.54
CA TYR A 594 -17.22 -5.53 24.12
C TYR A 594 -17.17 -7.06 24.37
N ASN A 595 -17.93 -7.85 23.62
CA ASN A 595 -17.94 -9.31 23.70
C ASN A 595 -16.65 -9.99 23.19
N VAL A 596 -15.84 -9.31 22.36
CA VAL A 596 -14.78 -9.91 21.55
C VAL A 596 -13.70 -10.59 22.39
N ALA A 597 -13.12 -9.88 23.36
CA ALA A 597 -12.11 -10.45 24.24
C ALA A 597 -12.64 -11.60 25.12
N TRP A 598 -13.94 -11.61 25.42
CA TRP A 598 -14.58 -12.74 26.08
C TRP A 598 -14.69 -13.93 25.14
N ALA A 599 -15.33 -13.77 23.97
CA ALA A 599 -15.62 -14.86 23.06
C ALA A 599 -14.34 -15.53 22.53
N GLU A 600 -13.39 -14.74 22.02
CA GLU A 600 -12.15 -15.25 21.43
C GLU A 600 -11.19 -15.75 22.50
N GLY A 601 -11.06 -15.02 23.61
CA GLY A 601 -10.18 -15.40 24.71
C GLY A 601 -10.65 -16.65 25.45
N LEU A 602 -11.97 -16.85 25.56
CA LEU A 602 -12.54 -18.09 26.08
C LEU A 602 -12.31 -19.24 25.11
N SER A 603 -12.53 -19.04 23.81
CA SER A 603 -12.41 -20.12 22.81
C SER A 603 -10.96 -20.57 22.63
N GLU A 604 -10.00 -19.64 22.58
CA GLU A 604 -8.56 -19.96 22.59
C GLU A 604 -8.15 -20.66 23.90
N TYR A 605 -8.55 -20.15 25.07
CA TYR A 605 -8.14 -20.75 26.34
C TYR A 605 -8.82 -22.11 26.61
N LEU A 606 -10.07 -22.31 26.20
CA LEU A 606 -10.74 -23.59 26.36
C LEU A 606 -10.30 -24.62 25.31
N ALA A 607 -9.87 -24.23 24.12
CA ALA A 607 -9.24 -25.13 23.16
C ALA A 607 -7.85 -25.60 23.66
N PHE A 608 -6.91 -24.67 23.83
CA PHE A 608 -5.49 -25.00 24.01
C PHE A 608 -5.03 -25.06 25.48
N GLY A 609 -5.73 -24.38 26.40
CA GLY A 609 -5.40 -24.44 27.84
C GLY A 609 -4.11 -23.68 28.18
N ASP A 610 -3.25 -24.30 28.99
CA ASP A 610 -2.00 -23.68 29.45
C ASP A 610 -0.82 -23.80 28.47
N ASP A 611 -0.90 -24.72 27.51
CA ASP A 611 0.09 -24.95 26.44
C ASP A 611 -0.48 -24.48 25.09
N HIS A 612 -0.14 -23.25 24.68
CA HIS A 612 -0.58 -22.64 23.42
C HIS A 612 0.62 -22.18 22.58
N PRO A 613 1.31 -23.10 21.87
CA PRO A 613 2.57 -22.78 21.19
C PRO A 613 2.47 -21.66 20.15
N ARG A 614 1.34 -21.59 19.41
CA ARG A 614 1.07 -20.51 18.43
C ARG A 614 1.05 -19.16 19.14
N THR A 615 0.19 -18.99 20.13
CA THR A 615 0.07 -17.73 20.89
C THR A 615 1.37 -17.34 21.60
N LEU A 616 2.09 -18.29 22.18
CA LEU A 616 3.35 -18.04 22.89
C LEU A 616 4.52 -17.67 21.96
N ARG A 617 4.51 -18.16 20.71
CA ARG A 617 5.45 -17.76 19.65
C ARG A 617 5.07 -16.39 19.09
N ASP A 618 3.83 -16.22 18.67
CA ASP A 618 3.36 -15.04 17.92
C ASP A 618 3.30 -13.77 18.79
N SER A 619 3.23 -13.92 20.12
CA SER A 619 3.32 -12.81 21.08
C SER A 619 4.74 -12.48 21.55
N ALA A 620 5.77 -13.24 21.13
CA ALA A 620 7.14 -13.00 21.58
C ALA A 620 7.64 -11.61 21.15
N GLY A 621 8.24 -10.87 22.08
CA GLY A 621 8.72 -9.51 21.87
C GLY A 621 7.63 -8.43 21.83
N LEU A 622 6.35 -8.76 21.59
CA LEU A 622 5.26 -7.78 21.57
C LEU A 622 5.11 -7.10 22.94
N THR A 623 4.77 -5.81 22.95
CA THR A 623 4.55 -5.06 24.19
C THR A 623 3.17 -5.33 24.76
N ILE A 624 3.09 -5.65 26.06
CA ILE A 624 1.82 -6.00 26.73
C ILE A 624 0.87 -4.78 26.77
N PRO A 625 -0.36 -4.88 26.25
CA PRO A 625 -1.34 -3.81 26.33
C PRO A 625 -1.94 -3.68 27.74
N PRO A 626 -2.48 -2.49 28.10
CA PRO A 626 -3.29 -2.35 29.31
C PRO A 626 -4.49 -3.30 29.26
N LEU A 627 -4.71 -4.09 30.32
CA LEU A 627 -5.81 -5.07 30.38
C LEU A 627 -7.18 -4.46 30.05
N TYR A 628 -7.40 -3.18 30.39
CA TYR A 628 -8.59 -2.45 29.99
C TYR A 628 -8.80 -2.38 28.48
N ASN A 629 -7.75 -2.08 27.71
CA ASN A 629 -7.83 -1.96 26.25
C ASN A 629 -8.14 -3.32 25.60
N ILE A 630 -7.66 -4.41 26.21
CA ILE A 630 -7.96 -5.79 25.78
C ILE A 630 -9.44 -6.10 26.07
N LEU A 631 -9.89 -5.95 27.33
CA LEU A 631 -11.27 -6.27 27.71
C LEU A 631 -12.32 -5.41 27.00
N PHE A 632 -11.97 -4.20 26.56
CA PHE A 632 -12.85 -3.29 25.81
C PHE A 632 -12.51 -3.24 24.30
N MET A 633 -11.83 -4.26 23.76
CA MET A 633 -11.50 -4.30 22.32
C MET A 633 -12.72 -4.52 21.41
N SER A 634 -12.51 -4.30 20.12
CA SER A 634 -13.38 -4.74 19.01
C SER A 634 -12.59 -5.67 18.08
N TYR A 635 -13.29 -6.30 17.12
CA TYR A 635 -12.62 -6.83 15.94
C TYR A 635 -11.82 -5.71 15.24
N GLY A 636 -10.66 -6.09 14.68
CA GLY A 636 -9.65 -5.13 14.18
C GLY A 636 -8.66 -4.62 15.23
N TYR A 637 -8.59 -5.23 16.41
CA TYR A 637 -7.52 -4.97 17.40
C TYR A 637 -6.26 -5.80 17.09
N ASP A 638 -5.07 -5.19 17.17
CA ASP A 638 -3.80 -5.85 16.85
C ASP A 638 -3.53 -7.06 17.78
N SER A 639 -3.20 -8.22 17.20
CA SER A 639 -2.98 -9.49 17.95
C SER A 639 -4.13 -9.86 18.91
N LEU A 640 -5.37 -9.59 18.47
CA LEU A 640 -6.63 -9.83 19.18
C LEU A 640 -6.72 -11.22 19.85
N TYR A 641 -6.36 -12.29 19.14
CA TYR A 641 -6.46 -13.67 19.68
C TYR A 641 -5.48 -13.88 20.85
N GLN A 642 -4.22 -13.49 20.66
CA GLN A 642 -3.15 -13.65 21.64
C GLN A 642 -3.46 -12.86 22.92
N TRP A 643 -3.88 -11.60 22.80
CA TRP A 643 -4.21 -10.77 23.96
C TRP A 643 -5.50 -11.21 24.67
N SER A 644 -6.52 -11.63 23.92
CA SER A 644 -7.76 -12.17 24.50
C SER A 644 -7.51 -13.46 25.27
N TYR A 645 -6.70 -14.37 24.70
CA TYR A 645 -6.23 -15.57 25.39
C TYR A 645 -5.57 -15.23 26.74
N PHE A 646 -4.58 -14.32 26.74
CA PHE A 646 -3.89 -13.95 27.98
C PHE A 646 -4.83 -13.30 29.01
N ALA A 647 -5.74 -12.42 28.58
CA ALA A 647 -6.68 -11.75 29.49
C ALA A 647 -7.71 -12.71 30.11
N ILE A 648 -8.33 -13.58 29.31
CA ILE A 648 -9.30 -14.55 29.84
C ILE A 648 -8.62 -15.64 30.65
N ARG A 649 -7.45 -16.15 30.22
CA ARG A 649 -6.64 -17.09 31.01
C ARG A 649 -6.25 -16.49 32.36
N TYR A 650 -5.75 -15.25 32.39
CA TYR A 650 -5.42 -14.53 33.62
C TYR A 650 -6.60 -14.43 34.58
N LEU A 651 -7.78 -14.02 34.08
CA LEU A 651 -8.98 -13.89 34.90
C LEU A 651 -9.53 -15.25 35.35
N MET A 652 -9.42 -16.29 34.53
CA MET A 652 -9.83 -17.67 34.87
C MET A 652 -8.94 -18.29 35.96
N GLU A 653 -7.62 -18.10 35.88
CA GLU A 653 -6.67 -18.63 36.87
C GLU A 653 -6.64 -17.79 38.17
N SER A 654 -6.63 -16.46 38.07
CA SER A 654 -6.39 -15.56 39.21
C SER A 654 -7.67 -14.93 39.81
N TYR A 655 -8.75 -14.83 39.03
CA TYR A 655 -10.00 -14.15 39.42
C TYR A 655 -11.29 -14.98 39.13
N PRO A 656 -11.34 -16.31 39.39
CA PRO A 656 -12.44 -17.18 38.94
C PRO A 656 -13.83 -16.82 39.50
N GLU A 657 -13.92 -16.19 40.68
CA GLU A 657 -15.20 -15.71 41.24
C GLU A 657 -15.73 -14.48 40.49
N ASP A 658 -14.86 -13.67 39.89
CA ASP A 658 -15.26 -12.54 39.05
C ASP A 658 -15.72 -13.01 37.67
N ILE A 659 -15.07 -14.02 37.09
CA ILE A 659 -15.56 -14.71 35.88
C ILE A 659 -16.97 -15.27 36.10
N GLN A 660 -17.20 -15.95 37.23
CA GLN A 660 -18.51 -16.52 37.56
C GLN A 660 -19.57 -15.44 37.80
N THR A 661 -19.16 -14.26 38.27
CA THR A 661 -20.02 -13.07 38.32
C THR A 661 -20.36 -12.57 36.92
N LEU A 662 -19.38 -12.46 36.02
CA LEU A 662 -19.57 -12.01 34.63
C LEU A 662 -20.50 -12.95 33.84
N ILE A 663 -20.31 -14.27 33.96
CA ILE A 663 -21.20 -15.31 33.41
C ILE A 663 -22.64 -15.11 33.93
N SER A 664 -22.80 -14.91 35.23
CA SER A 664 -24.14 -14.71 35.85
C SER A 664 -24.84 -13.45 35.32
N VAL A 665 -24.09 -12.44 34.86
CA VAL A 665 -24.63 -11.22 34.23
C VAL A 665 -24.94 -11.46 32.76
N MET A 666 -24.09 -12.14 32.00
CA MET A 666 -24.38 -12.52 30.60
C MET A 666 -25.59 -13.45 30.46
N GLN A 667 -25.82 -14.34 31.45
CA GLN A 667 -27.02 -15.19 31.51
C GLN A 667 -28.29 -14.41 31.87
N SER A 668 -28.20 -13.13 32.27
CA SER A 668 -29.35 -12.34 32.72
C SER A 668 -29.96 -11.43 31.66
N GLY A 669 -29.28 -11.21 30.52
CA GLY A 669 -29.69 -10.24 29.49
C GLY A 669 -29.38 -8.77 29.82
N ASP A 670 -28.78 -8.45 30.97
CA ASP A 670 -28.50 -7.08 31.38
C ASP A 670 -27.20 -6.54 30.74
N LYS A 671 -27.34 -5.66 29.74
CA LYS A 671 -26.23 -5.11 28.93
C LYS A 671 -25.44 -4.05 29.71
N GLU A 672 -26.15 -3.16 30.38
CA GLU A 672 -25.57 -2.09 31.18
C GLU A 672 -24.77 -2.68 32.36
N LEU A 673 -25.33 -3.66 33.07
CA LEU A 673 -24.64 -4.36 34.16
C LEU A 673 -23.43 -5.17 33.67
N TYR A 674 -23.46 -5.72 32.45
CA TYR A 674 -22.29 -6.38 31.86
C TYR A 674 -21.12 -5.40 31.72
N ILE A 675 -21.37 -4.22 31.14
CA ILE A 675 -20.34 -3.19 30.93
C ILE A 675 -19.82 -2.64 32.28
N GLU A 676 -20.69 -2.39 33.25
CA GLU A 676 -20.29 -1.98 34.61
C GLU A 676 -19.45 -3.05 35.31
N THR A 677 -19.83 -4.33 35.18
CA THR A 677 -19.12 -5.47 35.76
C THR A 677 -17.74 -5.65 35.12
N LEU A 678 -17.66 -5.64 33.79
CA LEU A 678 -16.42 -5.75 33.03
C LEU A 678 -15.43 -4.63 33.39
N LYS A 679 -15.93 -3.39 33.54
CA LYS A 679 -15.13 -2.27 34.06
C LYS A 679 -14.62 -2.53 35.48
N ALA A 680 -15.50 -2.96 36.39
CA ALA A 680 -15.14 -3.21 37.78
C ALA A 680 -14.11 -4.36 37.94
N ILE A 681 -14.16 -5.36 37.07
CA ILE A 681 -13.14 -6.42 36.97
C ILE A 681 -11.82 -5.81 36.50
N SER A 682 -11.82 -5.05 35.40
CA SER A 682 -10.62 -4.41 34.87
C SER A 682 -9.94 -3.47 35.88
N ASP A 683 -10.71 -2.60 36.56
CA ASP A 683 -10.22 -1.71 37.62
C ASP A 683 -9.56 -2.47 38.79
N LYS A 684 -10.02 -3.70 39.07
CA LYS A 684 -9.59 -4.56 40.17
C LYS A 684 -8.36 -5.40 39.85
N SER A 685 -8.21 -5.85 38.59
CA SER A 685 -7.19 -6.84 38.19
C SER A 685 -6.03 -6.28 37.37
N SER A 686 -6.18 -5.13 36.70
CA SER A 686 -5.15 -4.60 35.77
C SER A 686 -3.72 -4.54 36.37
N ALA A 687 -3.60 -4.23 37.65
CA ALA A 687 -2.31 -4.05 38.33
C ALA A 687 -1.47 -5.33 38.52
N GLY A 688 -1.99 -6.52 38.19
CA GLY A 688 -1.24 -7.78 38.20
C GLY A 688 -1.16 -8.48 36.85
N PHE A 689 -1.68 -7.87 35.78
CA PHE A 689 -1.74 -8.49 34.45
C PHE A 689 -0.38 -8.54 33.77
N GLU A 690 0.38 -7.44 33.81
CA GLU A 690 1.73 -7.36 33.24
C GLU A 690 2.67 -8.41 33.86
N ASP A 691 2.75 -8.45 35.19
CA ASP A 691 3.51 -9.48 35.95
C ASP A 691 3.08 -10.91 35.59
N TYR A 692 1.78 -11.15 35.35
CA TYR A 692 1.28 -12.46 34.98
C TYR A 692 1.72 -12.87 33.57
N VAL A 693 1.52 -12.02 32.56
CA VAL A 693 1.86 -12.34 31.16
C VAL A 693 3.37 -12.53 30.99
N LEU A 694 4.19 -11.72 31.67
CA LEU A 694 5.65 -11.89 31.74
C LEU A 694 6.09 -13.19 32.45
N SER A 695 5.22 -13.81 33.26
CA SER A 695 5.53 -15.08 33.94
C SER A 695 5.21 -16.32 33.10
N VAL A 696 4.47 -16.18 32.00
CA VAL A 696 4.03 -17.28 31.13
C VAL A 696 4.43 -17.14 29.66
N SER A 697 5.10 -16.04 29.25
CA SER A 697 5.43 -15.75 27.85
C SER A 697 6.72 -14.93 27.69
N ASN A 698 7.17 -14.76 26.44
CA ASN A 698 8.34 -13.95 26.07
C ASN A 698 7.96 -12.54 25.58
N THR A 699 6.85 -11.96 26.06
CA THR A 699 6.42 -10.58 25.75
C THR A 699 7.32 -9.52 26.40
N THR A 700 7.25 -8.29 25.88
CA THR A 700 7.95 -7.11 26.42
C THR A 700 7.06 -6.31 27.39
N ALA A 701 7.61 -5.88 28.52
CA ALA A 701 6.92 -4.99 29.46
C ALA A 701 6.77 -3.57 28.89
N PRO A 702 5.61 -2.89 29.08
CA PRO A 702 5.41 -1.53 28.59
C PRO A 702 6.33 -0.52 29.30
N ILE A 703 6.70 0.54 28.59
CA ILE A 703 7.49 1.64 29.19
C ILE A 703 6.63 2.37 30.24
N ALA A 704 7.23 2.70 31.38
CA ALA A 704 6.53 3.36 32.48
C ALA A 704 6.13 4.80 32.11
N ALA A 705 4.83 5.01 31.88
CA ALA A 705 4.28 6.29 31.44
C ALA A 705 4.36 7.39 32.54
N ASN A 706 5.35 8.28 32.43
CA ASN A 706 5.46 9.47 33.26
C ASN A 706 4.49 10.56 32.79
N ILE A 707 3.23 10.48 33.24
CA ILE A 707 2.20 11.48 32.94
C ILE A 707 2.60 12.85 33.54
N PRO A 708 2.60 13.95 32.76
CA PRO A 708 2.93 15.28 33.25
C PRO A 708 1.84 15.84 34.18
N GLU A 709 2.14 16.92 34.92
CA GLU A 709 1.08 17.69 35.57
C GLU A 709 0.17 18.33 34.51
N SER A 710 -1.10 18.58 34.86
CA SER A 710 -2.07 19.25 33.99
C SER A 710 -1.50 20.54 33.37
N ASN A 711 -1.81 20.78 32.08
CA ASN A 711 -1.30 21.88 31.26
C ASN A 711 0.24 21.87 30.99
N GLN A 712 0.98 20.84 31.39
CA GLN A 712 2.39 20.65 31.03
C GLN A 712 2.55 19.63 29.88
N LEU A 713 3.55 19.85 29.04
CA LEU A 713 3.89 18.96 27.92
C LEU A 713 4.81 17.83 28.42
N GLY A 714 4.41 16.58 28.14
CA GLY A 714 5.13 15.37 28.51
C GLY A 714 6.16 14.92 27.48
N GLN A 715 6.91 13.87 27.83
CA GLN A 715 7.98 13.32 26.99
C GLN A 715 7.45 12.37 25.90
N CYS A 716 8.27 12.13 24.88
CA CYS A 716 7.95 11.23 23.77
C CYS A 716 7.80 9.75 24.15
N THR A 717 8.23 9.34 25.36
CA THR A 717 7.88 8.04 25.95
C THR A 717 6.39 7.94 26.36
N LEU A 718 5.52 8.79 25.81
CA LEU A 718 4.07 8.72 25.89
C LEU A 718 3.46 8.35 24.53
N GLU A 719 4.29 8.15 23.50
CA GLU A 719 4.00 7.43 22.27
C GLU A 719 4.00 5.92 22.56
N GLN A 720 2.92 5.47 23.19
CA GLN A 720 2.64 4.09 23.58
C GLN A 720 1.14 3.94 23.86
N GLN A 721 0.63 2.70 23.88
CA GLN A 721 -0.75 2.37 24.24
C GLN A 721 -1.16 2.98 25.58
N TYR A 722 -2.43 3.38 25.70
CA TYR A 722 -2.97 3.97 26.93
C TYR A 722 -4.47 3.75 27.11
N VAL A 723 -4.93 3.87 28.36
CA VAL A 723 -6.34 3.69 28.72
C VAL A 723 -7.13 4.97 28.46
N ARG A 724 -7.96 4.93 27.42
CA ARG A 724 -9.13 5.81 27.24
C ARG A 724 -10.36 4.98 27.56
N ALA A 725 -11.04 5.28 28.67
CA ALA A 725 -12.23 4.56 29.07
C ALA A 725 -13.40 4.82 28.09
N TYR A 726 -14.30 3.85 27.89
CA TYR A 726 -15.44 4.00 26.98
C TYR A 726 -16.36 5.18 27.35
N ASN A 727 -16.36 5.57 28.64
CA ASN A 727 -17.10 6.70 29.19
C ASN A 727 -16.20 7.86 29.65
N SER A 728 -15.02 8.01 29.04
CA SER A 728 -14.13 9.15 29.30
C SER A 728 -14.85 10.48 29.01
N PRO A 729 -14.89 11.44 29.96
CA PRO A 729 -15.54 12.72 29.75
C PRO A 729 -14.98 13.46 28.53
N ALA A 730 -15.83 14.25 27.86
CA ALA A 730 -15.37 15.19 26.85
C ALA A 730 -14.52 16.31 27.47
N VAL A 731 -13.66 16.91 26.64
CA VAL A 731 -12.84 18.08 26.97
C VAL A 731 -13.55 19.33 26.44
N ASP A 732 -14.00 20.21 27.35
CA ASP A 732 -14.66 21.48 27.04
C ASP A 732 -13.80 22.34 26.09
N LEU A 733 -12.47 22.35 26.26
CA LEU A 733 -11.52 23.03 25.39
C LEU A 733 -10.09 22.48 25.52
N VAL A 734 -9.43 22.19 24.41
CA VAL A 734 -7.97 22.17 24.30
C VAL A 734 -7.48 23.43 23.57
N THR A 735 -6.37 24.00 24.02
CA THR A 735 -5.61 25.06 23.34
C THR A 735 -4.13 24.68 23.32
N ILE A 736 -3.48 24.72 22.15
CA ILE A 736 -2.02 24.52 22.00
C ILE A 736 -1.44 25.71 21.23
N THR A 737 -0.53 26.48 21.85
CA THR A 737 0.05 27.70 21.27
C THR A 737 1.53 27.54 20.95
N ASN A 738 1.95 27.83 19.72
CA ASN A 738 3.37 27.83 19.34
C ASN A 738 4.00 29.22 19.58
N THR A 739 5.00 29.33 20.45
CA THR A 739 5.78 30.58 20.64
C THR A 739 7.13 30.58 19.92
N THR A 740 7.52 29.44 19.36
CA THR A 740 8.81 29.22 18.69
C THR A 740 8.76 29.71 17.24
N LYS A 741 9.90 29.66 16.54
CA LYS A 741 9.97 30.00 15.10
C LYS A 741 9.71 28.82 14.17
N LEU A 742 9.82 27.59 14.68
CA LEU A 742 9.71 26.38 13.86
C LEU A 742 8.23 26.03 13.70
N PRO A 743 7.78 25.61 12.50
CA PRO A 743 6.45 25.03 12.32
C PRO A 743 6.34 23.74 13.13
N ILE A 744 5.34 23.64 14.02
CA ILE A 744 5.09 22.43 14.82
C ILE A 744 3.75 21.84 14.40
N SER A 745 3.74 20.56 14.05
CA SER A 745 2.51 19.86 13.61
C SER A 745 1.93 18.99 14.71
N LEU A 746 0.61 18.78 14.65
CA LEU A 746 -0.18 18.15 15.70
C LEU A 746 -0.85 16.87 15.20
N PHE A 747 -0.57 15.75 15.84
CA PHE A 747 -1.14 14.43 15.51
C PHE A 747 -1.73 13.78 16.77
N TRP A 748 -2.78 12.96 16.62
CA TRP A 748 -3.31 12.14 17.72
C TRP A 748 -2.49 10.84 17.85
N ILE A 749 -2.27 10.39 19.08
CA ILE A 749 -1.72 9.04 19.35
C ILE A 749 -2.92 8.13 19.63
N ASN A 750 -3.08 7.07 18.83
CA ASN A 750 -4.16 6.11 19.01
C ASN A 750 -4.00 5.38 20.34
N ASN A 751 -5.05 5.39 21.18
CA ASN A 751 -5.00 4.77 22.50
C ASN A 751 -4.89 3.24 22.46
N THR A 752 -5.45 2.59 21.41
CA THR A 752 -5.48 1.13 21.30
C THR A 752 -4.17 0.51 20.82
N THR A 753 -3.50 1.16 19.87
CA THR A 753 -2.25 0.68 19.23
C THR A 753 -1.00 1.40 19.75
N GLY A 754 -1.15 2.60 20.32
CA GLY A 754 -0.02 3.47 20.70
C GLY A 754 0.63 4.21 19.52
N VAL A 755 0.19 3.94 18.29
CA VAL A 755 0.75 4.51 17.06
C VAL A 755 0.14 5.89 16.78
N VAL A 756 0.98 6.79 16.25
CA VAL A 756 0.58 8.13 15.81
C VAL A 756 -0.31 8.04 14.57
N ASN A 757 -1.49 8.67 14.60
CA ASN A 757 -2.36 8.80 13.44
C ASN A 757 -1.79 9.82 12.44
N SER A 758 -0.77 9.40 11.71
CA SER A 758 0.14 10.22 10.90
C SER A 758 -0.45 10.71 9.57
N SER A 759 -1.60 10.18 9.16
CA SER A 759 -2.38 10.66 8.01
C SER A 759 -3.18 11.92 8.33
N LYS A 760 -3.54 12.15 9.60
CA LYS A 760 -4.34 13.30 10.05
C LYS A 760 -3.51 14.30 10.85
N ASN A 761 -2.83 15.20 10.15
CA ASN A 761 -2.28 16.43 10.75
C ASN A 761 -3.45 17.36 11.11
N TYR A 762 -3.67 17.61 12.39
CA TYR A 762 -4.77 18.45 12.87
C TYR A 762 -4.52 19.94 12.62
N GLN A 763 -3.27 20.39 12.77
CA GLN A 763 -2.79 21.72 12.38
C GLN A 763 -1.26 21.77 12.45
N THR A 764 -0.63 22.43 11.48
CA THR A 764 0.76 22.93 11.60
C THR A 764 0.71 24.37 12.10
N LEU A 765 1.29 24.63 13.28
CA LEU A 765 1.30 25.93 13.94
C LEU A 765 2.58 26.71 13.64
N LEU A 766 2.44 27.90 13.07
CA LEU A 766 3.52 28.89 12.90
C LEU A 766 3.70 29.74 14.17
N GLN A 767 4.68 30.66 14.15
CA GLN A 767 5.00 31.49 15.32
C GLN A 767 3.83 32.40 15.74
N GLY A 768 3.30 32.15 16.94
CA GLY A 768 2.19 32.91 17.54
C GLY A 768 0.81 32.32 17.27
N GLU A 769 0.71 31.25 16.48
CA GLU A 769 -0.56 30.57 16.20
C GLU A 769 -0.98 29.64 17.34
N SER A 770 -2.28 29.32 17.38
CA SER A 770 -2.84 28.38 18.35
C SER A 770 -3.87 27.47 17.70
N PHE A 771 -3.80 26.18 18.03
CA PHE A 771 -4.85 25.20 17.76
C PHE A 771 -5.86 25.25 18.91
N THR A 772 -7.16 25.22 18.59
CA THR A 772 -8.25 25.17 19.57
C THR A 772 -9.31 24.18 19.15
N SER A 773 -9.76 23.30 20.05
CA SER A 773 -10.77 22.27 19.73
C SER A 773 -11.54 21.79 20.96
N THR A 774 -12.74 21.26 20.74
CA THR A 774 -13.67 20.73 21.76
C THR A 774 -14.11 19.28 21.46
N PHE A 775 -13.37 18.57 20.60
CA PHE A 775 -13.73 17.24 20.07
C PHE A 775 -13.19 16.07 20.90
N TRP A 776 -12.26 16.33 21.83
CA TRP A 776 -11.44 15.31 22.49
C TRP A 776 -12.08 14.75 23.76
N SER A 777 -11.63 13.56 24.18
CA SER A 777 -11.91 13.02 25.51
C SER A 777 -10.74 13.25 26.47
N GLN A 778 -11.02 13.15 27.77
CA GLN A 778 -9.97 13.05 28.78
C GLN A 778 -9.09 11.80 28.54
N ASN A 779 -7.82 11.91 28.93
CA ASN A 779 -6.70 11.02 28.63
C ASN A 779 -6.24 10.97 27.16
N ASP A 780 -6.93 11.56 26.18
CA ASP A 780 -6.42 11.62 24.81
C ASP A 780 -5.04 12.28 24.76
N ARG A 781 -4.19 11.80 23.84
CA ARG A 781 -2.81 12.26 23.67
C ARG A 781 -2.61 12.91 22.30
N MET A 782 -2.05 14.12 22.30
CA MET A 782 -1.63 14.81 21.08
C MET A 782 -0.09 14.90 21.04
N MET A 783 0.50 14.32 20.01
CA MET A 783 1.92 14.42 19.69
C MET A 783 2.22 15.75 19.02
N LEU A 784 3.32 16.40 19.41
CA LEU A 784 3.87 17.59 18.80
C LEU A 784 5.14 17.20 18.05
N VAL A 785 5.20 17.46 16.74
CA VAL A 785 6.34 17.08 15.88
C VAL A 785 6.91 18.23 15.06
N ASP A 786 8.19 18.10 14.66
CA ASP A 786 8.81 19.00 13.68
C ASP A 786 8.41 18.65 12.22
N SER A 787 8.94 19.40 11.25
CA SER A 787 8.71 19.19 9.81
C SER A 787 9.16 17.81 9.29
N ASN A 788 10.10 17.15 9.99
CA ASN A 788 10.61 15.82 9.69
C ASN A 788 9.88 14.72 10.50
N ARG A 789 8.72 15.05 11.10
CA ARG A 789 7.91 14.18 11.98
C ARG A 789 8.61 13.70 13.27
N ASN A 790 9.76 14.26 13.67
CA ASN A 790 10.39 13.89 14.94
C ASN A 790 9.51 14.29 16.13
N CYS A 791 9.31 13.39 17.08
CA CYS A 791 8.62 13.72 18.33
C CYS A 791 9.38 14.79 19.13
N LEU A 792 8.68 15.84 19.54
CA LEU A 792 9.21 16.90 20.41
C LEU A 792 8.61 16.83 21.82
N ALA A 793 7.30 16.56 21.92
CA ALA A 793 6.58 16.42 23.17
C ALA A 793 5.20 15.77 22.95
N VAL A 794 4.53 15.36 24.04
CA VAL A 794 3.15 14.86 24.02
C VAL A 794 2.29 15.64 25.02
N ALA A 795 1.20 16.24 24.55
CA ALA A 795 0.14 16.78 25.40
C ALA A 795 -0.79 15.63 25.83
N VAL A 796 -1.05 15.50 27.14
CA VAL A 796 -2.02 14.54 27.69
C VAL A 796 -3.19 15.31 28.29
N LEU A 797 -4.40 15.12 27.75
CA LEU A 797 -5.57 15.92 28.10
C LEU A 797 -6.21 15.43 29.42
N THR A 798 -5.70 15.89 30.56
CA THR A 798 -6.17 15.41 31.88
C THR A 798 -7.43 16.12 32.38
N ASP A 799 -7.64 17.37 31.99
CA ASP A 799 -8.66 18.24 32.57
C ASP A 799 -9.81 18.50 31.58
N ALA A 800 -10.88 19.17 32.03
CA ALA A 800 -11.93 19.65 31.12
C ALA A 800 -11.44 20.82 30.23
N VAL A 801 -10.49 21.62 30.70
CA VAL A 801 -9.90 22.73 29.94
C VAL A 801 -8.37 22.64 30.01
N ASN A 802 -7.73 22.45 28.85
CA ASN A 802 -6.30 22.18 28.73
C ASN A 802 -5.61 23.25 27.86
N ASN A 803 -4.47 23.79 28.30
CA ASN A 803 -3.76 24.92 27.68
C ASN A 803 -2.25 24.65 27.67
N TYR A 804 -1.69 24.32 26.50
CA TYR A 804 -0.26 24.02 26.35
C TYR A 804 0.45 25.14 25.59
N THR A 805 1.69 25.44 25.98
CA THR A 805 2.54 26.44 25.32
C THR A 805 3.84 25.79 24.87
N ILE A 806 4.09 25.79 23.56
CA ILE A 806 5.33 25.28 22.97
C ILE A 806 6.41 26.36 23.12
N THR A 807 7.54 26.02 23.73
CA THR A 807 8.63 26.94 24.07
C THR A 807 9.94 26.53 23.42
N GLN A 808 10.93 27.44 23.38
CA GLN A 808 12.24 27.18 22.76
C GLN A 808 13.00 26.00 23.40
N GLU A 809 12.70 25.64 24.65
CA GLU A 809 13.32 24.50 25.34
C GLU A 809 12.89 23.15 24.76
N ILE A 810 11.68 23.08 24.18
CA ILE A 810 11.14 21.89 23.51
C ILE A 810 11.77 21.75 22.12
N THR A 811 11.95 22.86 21.40
CA THR A 811 12.51 22.87 20.04
C THR A 811 14.04 22.93 19.98
N LYS A 812 14.75 22.95 21.12
CA LYS A 812 16.20 23.23 21.19
C LYS A 812 17.09 22.23 20.45
N ASN A 813 16.61 21.01 20.23
CA ASN A 813 17.32 19.91 19.57
C ASN A 813 16.92 19.73 18.10
N VAL A 814 15.94 20.50 17.59
CA VAL A 814 15.46 20.35 16.21
C VAL A 814 16.52 20.85 15.24
N ILE A 815 16.86 20.02 14.26
CA ILE A 815 17.72 20.37 13.14
C ILE A 815 16.80 20.79 11.98
N GLU A 816 16.90 22.06 11.57
CA GLU A 816 16.10 22.63 10.49
C GLU A 816 16.52 22.01 9.14
N GLU A 817 15.56 21.44 8.39
CA GLU A 817 15.82 20.84 7.08
C GLU A 817 16.15 21.93 6.04
N VAL A 818 17.28 21.79 5.34
CA VAL A 818 17.64 22.67 4.23
C VAL A 818 17.08 22.08 2.93
N LEU A 819 16.05 22.72 2.40
CA LEU A 819 15.44 22.37 1.11
C LEU A 819 16.23 22.99 -0.06
N PRO A 820 16.24 22.35 -1.25
CA PRO A 820 16.76 22.96 -2.47
C PRO A 820 15.91 24.17 -2.90
N GLU A 821 16.52 25.06 -3.67
CA GLU A 821 15.78 26.14 -4.35
C GLU A 821 14.82 25.57 -5.42
N GLN A 822 13.82 26.35 -5.82
CA GLN A 822 12.85 25.97 -6.85
C GLN A 822 13.55 25.45 -8.12
N ASN A 823 13.01 24.38 -8.72
CA ASN A 823 13.52 23.66 -9.90
C ASN A 823 14.85 22.89 -9.72
N ASN A 824 15.56 23.04 -8.59
CA ASN A 824 16.77 22.26 -8.31
C ASN A 824 16.44 20.94 -7.62
N LEU A 825 17.17 19.89 -7.97
CA LEU A 825 17.21 18.64 -7.22
C LEU A 825 18.13 18.79 -5.99
N GLY A 826 17.80 18.10 -4.89
CA GLY A 826 18.63 18.01 -3.69
C GLY A 826 19.25 16.61 -3.53
N SER A 827 20.03 16.43 -2.46
CA SER A 827 20.67 15.14 -2.14
C SER A 827 19.69 14.13 -1.55
N CYS A 828 20.11 12.86 -1.52
CA CYS A 828 19.37 11.75 -0.93
C CYS A 828 19.18 11.84 0.60
N ASP A 829 19.82 12.79 1.29
CA ASP A 829 19.50 13.15 2.68
C ASP A 829 18.04 13.65 2.85
N LEU A 830 17.36 13.96 1.75
CA LEU A 830 15.95 14.32 1.70
C LEU A 830 14.99 13.11 1.67
N MET A 831 15.54 11.89 1.58
CA MET A 831 14.80 10.63 1.82
C MET A 831 14.61 10.41 3.32
N LYS A 832 13.64 11.14 3.89
CA LYS A 832 13.27 11.05 5.31
C LYS A 832 11.78 11.39 5.52
N PRO A 833 11.17 11.00 6.66
CA PRO A 833 9.80 11.37 7.00
C PRO A 833 9.58 12.87 6.87
N HIS A 834 8.45 13.28 6.27
CA HIS A 834 8.18 14.70 6.01
C HIS A 834 6.67 14.99 5.99
N ILE A 835 6.31 16.24 6.25
CA ILE A 835 4.91 16.66 6.31
C ILE A 835 4.49 17.32 4.99
N PRO A 836 3.60 16.69 4.20
CA PRO A 836 3.06 17.30 2.98
C PRO A 836 2.09 18.44 3.32
N LYS A 837 1.94 19.37 2.39
CA LYS A 837 0.94 20.44 2.43
C LYS A 837 -0.40 19.93 1.89
N THR A 838 -1.49 20.56 2.31
CA THR A 838 -2.84 20.27 1.81
C THR A 838 -3.14 20.88 0.43
N THR A 839 -2.25 21.72 -0.11
CA THR A 839 -2.41 22.39 -1.41
C THR A 839 -1.80 21.59 -2.55
N SER A 840 -2.51 21.50 -3.69
CA SER A 840 -1.95 20.96 -4.94
C SER A 840 -0.80 21.82 -5.44
N HIS A 841 0.22 21.18 -5.98
CA HIS A 841 1.42 21.70 -6.62
C HIS A 841 1.73 20.79 -7.81
N ASP A 842 2.16 21.36 -8.92
CA ASP A 842 2.45 20.65 -10.16
C ASP A 842 3.96 20.46 -10.30
N PHE A 843 4.40 19.40 -10.99
CA PHE A 843 5.82 19.28 -11.34
C PHE A 843 6.06 18.57 -12.67
N ALA A 844 7.18 18.93 -13.30
CA ALA A 844 7.80 18.14 -14.35
C ALA A 844 9.22 17.73 -13.94
N ILE A 845 9.71 16.64 -14.51
CA ILE A 845 11.12 16.22 -14.40
C ILE A 845 11.61 15.69 -15.73
N THR A 846 12.77 16.17 -16.20
CA THR A 846 13.34 15.85 -17.51
C THR A 846 14.74 15.26 -17.38
N ASN A 847 15.00 14.16 -18.06
CA ASN A 847 16.35 13.59 -18.15
C ASN A 847 17.13 14.23 -19.31
N THR A 848 18.29 14.82 -19.02
CA THR A 848 19.20 15.39 -20.05
C THR A 848 20.50 14.61 -20.19
N THR A 849 20.66 13.53 -19.43
CA THR A 849 21.81 12.62 -19.46
C THR A 849 21.57 11.45 -20.39
N ASN A 850 22.64 10.74 -20.76
CA ASN A 850 22.51 9.51 -21.57
C ASN A 850 22.17 8.25 -20.72
N TYR A 851 22.14 8.37 -19.39
CA TYR A 851 21.82 7.27 -18.48
C TYR A 851 20.29 7.21 -18.22
N PRO A 852 19.60 6.07 -18.44
CA PRO A 852 18.17 5.95 -18.15
C PRO A 852 17.90 5.93 -16.65
N VAL A 853 16.96 6.77 -16.18
CA VAL A 853 16.67 6.93 -14.73
C VAL A 853 15.22 6.57 -14.40
N HIS A 854 15.00 6.06 -13.19
CA HIS A 854 13.66 5.74 -12.67
C HIS A 854 13.16 6.82 -11.71
N ILE A 855 11.86 7.11 -11.75
CA ILE A 855 11.21 8.15 -10.95
C ILE A 855 10.23 7.54 -9.95
N PHE A 856 10.44 7.81 -8.66
CA PHE A 856 9.62 7.30 -7.55
C PHE A 856 9.12 8.43 -6.64
N ARG A 857 8.03 8.18 -5.91
CA ARG A 857 7.66 8.98 -4.74
C ARG A 857 8.36 8.44 -3.50
N VAL A 858 8.90 9.34 -2.67
CA VAL A 858 9.30 8.97 -1.30
C VAL A 858 8.10 9.01 -0.37
N ASN A 859 7.96 8.00 0.49
CA ASN A 859 6.90 7.87 1.48
C ASN A 859 6.99 8.99 2.52
N ASP A 860 5.92 9.79 2.59
CA ASP A 860 5.74 10.90 3.53
C ASP A 860 5.91 10.48 5.01
N LEU A 861 5.73 9.18 5.33
CA LEU A 861 5.75 8.63 6.69
C LEU A 861 7.09 8.02 7.10
N THR A 862 7.71 7.20 6.25
CA THR A 862 8.97 6.48 6.58
C THR A 862 10.21 7.17 6.00
N GLY A 863 10.06 7.96 4.94
CA GLY A 863 11.18 8.51 4.19
C GLY A 863 11.78 7.58 3.15
N GLU A 864 11.19 6.40 2.93
CA GLU A 864 11.67 5.41 1.95
C GLU A 864 10.91 5.55 0.61
N PRO A 865 11.54 5.28 -0.55
CA PRO A 865 10.85 5.20 -1.83
C PRO A 865 9.74 4.14 -1.88
N ILE A 866 8.63 4.49 -2.53
CA ILE A 866 7.49 3.60 -2.79
C ILE A 866 7.73 2.91 -4.16
N TYR A 867 8.47 1.80 -4.16
CA TYR A 867 8.92 1.15 -5.39
C TYR A 867 7.80 0.55 -6.26
N SER A 868 6.68 0.12 -5.66
CA SER A 868 5.45 -0.28 -6.37
C SER A 868 4.85 0.87 -7.21
N ASN A 869 5.21 2.11 -6.91
CA ASN A 869 4.67 3.30 -7.57
C ASN A 869 5.77 3.99 -8.37
N LYS A 870 6.38 3.26 -9.32
CA LYS A 870 7.31 3.81 -10.33
C LYS A 870 6.52 4.70 -11.30
N TYR A 871 6.72 6.02 -11.21
CA TYR A 871 5.98 7.00 -12.03
C TYR A 871 6.50 7.08 -13.46
N ALA A 872 7.80 6.88 -13.67
CA ALA A 872 8.41 6.89 -15.00
C ALA A 872 9.74 6.11 -15.03
N THR A 873 10.15 5.75 -16.24
CA THR A 873 11.55 5.54 -16.62
C THR A 873 11.84 6.53 -17.74
N LEU A 874 12.91 7.32 -17.63
CA LEU A 874 13.20 8.42 -18.55
C LEU A 874 14.55 8.20 -19.23
N ALA A 875 14.54 8.00 -20.55
CA ALA A 875 15.71 8.03 -21.39
C ALA A 875 16.13 9.48 -21.73
N TYR A 876 17.23 9.64 -22.49
CA TYR A 876 17.75 10.95 -22.90
C TYR A 876 16.69 11.81 -23.61
N GLY A 877 16.39 12.97 -23.02
CA GLY A 877 15.45 13.95 -23.56
C GLY A 877 13.98 13.69 -23.22
N GLU A 878 13.67 12.66 -22.42
CA GLU A 878 12.30 12.36 -21.98
C GLU A 878 11.93 13.12 -20.69
N SER A 879 10.64 13.43 -20.56
CA SER A 879 10.07 14.16 -19.43
C SER A 879 8.85 13.44 -18.85
N TYR A 880 8.75 13.41 -17.53
CA TYR A 880 7.52 13.11 -16.80
C TYR A 880 6.89 14.41 -16.29
N ARG A 881 5.55 14.48 -16.21
CA ARG A 881 4.80 15.58 -15.57
C ARG A 881 3.64 15.01 -14.76
N ALA A 882 3.34 15.64 -13.63
CA ALA A 882 2.12 15.41 -12.85
C ALA A 882 1.51 16.73 -12.40
N ASP A 883 0.24 16.93 -12.74
CA ASP A 883 -0.53 18.16 -12.51
C ASP A 883 -1.44 18.09 -11.27
N PHE A 884 -1.15 17.15 -10.35
CA PHE A 884 -1.80 17.05 -9.04
C PHE A 884 -0.93 16.32 -8.01
N TRP A 885 -0.03 17.05 -7.34
CA TRP A 885 0.74 16.53 -6.20
C TRP A 885 0.56 17.40 -4.96
N TYR A 886 0.54 16.81 -3.77
CA TYR A 886 0.62 17.61 -2.54
C TYR A 886 1.98 18.30 -2.42
N GLY A 887 1.95 19.57 -2.04
CA GLY A 887 3.17 20.34 -1.83
C GLY A 887 4.06 19.78 -0.72
N ASN A 888 5.37 20.07 -0.79
CA ASN A 888 6.42 19.52 0.08
C ASN A 888 6.52 17.97 0.05
N ARG A 889 5.99 17.28 -0.96
CA ARG A 889 6.37 15.89 -1.25
C ARG A 889 7.80 15.82 -1.78
N ARG A 890 8.29 14.59 -1.94
CA ARG A 890 9.64 14.23 -2.39
C ARG A 890 9.56 13.29 -3.60
N VAL A 891 10.31 13.60 -4.65
CA VAL A 891 10.44 12.81 -5.89
C VAL A 891 11.85 12.26 -5.95
N MET A 892 12.05 10.95 -5.82
CA MET A 892 13.35 10.31 -5.95
C MET A 892 13.66 10.04 -7.42
N VAL A 893 14.86 10.44 -7.83
CA VAL A 893 15.54 9.97 -9.04
C VAL A 893 16.43 8.81 -8.63
N ALA A 894 16.32 7.68 -9.34
CA ALA A 894 17.09 6.48 -9.06
C ALA A 894 17.82 5.93 -10.29
N ASP A 895 18.90 5.19 -10.03
CA ASP A 895 19.61 4.40 -11.04
C ASP A 895 18.90 3.06 -11.34
N ALA A 896 19.46 2.26 -12.25
CA ALA A 896 18.92 0.95 -12.62
C ALA A 896 18.88 -0.06 -11.46
N ARG A 897 19.76 0.08 -10.45
CA ARG A 897 19.83 -0.77 -9.24
C ARG A 897 19.06 -0.16 -8.06
N LEU A 898 18.13 0.78 -8.33
CA LEU A 898 17.28 1.46 -7.35
C LEU A 898 18.01 2.34 -6.32
N ASN A 899 19.29 2.65 -6.52
CA ASN A 899 20.01 3.60 -5.66
C ASN A 899 19.48 5.01 -5.88
N CYS A 900 19.31 5.78 -4.80
CA CYS A 900 18.96 7.19 -4.93
C CYS A 900 20.14 8.00 -5.48
N LEU A 901 19.84 8.79 -6.52
CA LEU A 901 20.76 9.72 -7.16
C LEU A 901 20.50 11.17 -6.71
N ALA A 902 19.22 11.57 -6.68
CA ALA A 902 18.81 12.91 -6.29
C ALA A 902 17.33 12.94 -5.86
N VAL A 903 16.92 13.99 -5.14
CA VAL A 903 15.54 14.15 -4.66
C VAL A 903 14.99 15.54 -5.02
N GLY A 904 13.95 15.56 -5.86
CA GLY A 904 13.13 16.73 -6.14
C GLY A 904 12.16 17.04 -5.00
N VAL A 905 11.87 18.32 -4.78
CA VAL A 905 11.06 18.81 -3.66
C VAL A 905 9.93 19.69 -4.17
N THR A 906 8.68 19.22 -4.11
CA THR A 906 7.50 19.96 -4.61
C THR A 906 7.06 21.07 -3.64
N ASN A 907 7.98 21.90 -3.14
CA ASN A 907 7.65 22.95 -2.16
C ASN A 907 7.11 24.25 -2.80
N TYR A 908 7.06 24.33 -4.13
CA TYR A 908 6.55 25.45 -4.91
C TYR A 908 5.40 24.98 -5.82
N THR A 909 4.41 25.85 -6.08
CA THR A 909 3.16 25.49 -6.79
C THR A 909 3.37 24.93 -8.20
N GLU A 910 4.51 25.25 -8.82
CA GLU A 910 5.02 24.60 -10.03
C GLU A 910 6.52 24.37 -9.82
N SER A 911 7.04 23.21 -10.24
CA SER A 911 8.47 22.85 -10.15
C SER A 911 8.92 22.06 -11.39
N ASP A 912 9.84 22.61 -12.18
CA ASP A 912 10.43 21.91 -13.36
C ASP A 912 11.85 21.44 -13.04
N PHE A 913 12.01 20.17 -12.69
CA PHE A 913 13.32 19.58 -12.37
C PHE A 913 14.07 19.12 -13.63
N VAL A 914 15.40 19.26 -13.62
CA VAL A 914 16.29 18.81 -14.70
C VAL A 914 17.36 17.88 -14.12
N ILE A 915 17.46 16.68 -14.68
CA ILE A 915 18.49 15.71 -14.33
C ILE A 915 19.66 15.94 -15.29
N GLU A 916 20.69 16.63 -14.78
CA GLU A 916 21.97 16.88 -15.45
C GLU A 916 23.03 15.84 -15.03
N GLU A 917 24.13 15.74 -15.77
CA GLU A 917 25.24 14.77 -15.57
C GLU A 917 25.79 14.74 -14.13
N SER A 918 25.72 15.86 -13.39
CA SER A 918 26.16 15.94 -11.98
C SER A 918 25.34 15.11 -11.00
N HIS A 919 24.17 14.59 -11.40
CA HIS A 919 23.31 13.75 -10.56
C HIS A 919 23.55 12.25 -10.77
N ILE A 920 24.16 11.85 -11.90
CA ILE A 920 24.37 10.44 -12.27
C ILE A 920 25.83 9.98 -12.05
N VAL A 921 26.67 10.81 -11.43
CA VAL A 921 28.12 10.55 -11.28
C VAL A 921 28.40 9.27 -10.48
N ASP A 922 27.53 8.98 -9.51
CA ASP A 922 27.61 7.82 -8.62
C ASP A 922 26.54 6.75 -8.97
N ALA A 923 25.97 6.78 -10.18
CA ALA A 923 25.00 5.79 -10.63
C ALA A 923 25.68 4.45 -10.97
N ALA A 924 25.10 3.33 -10.52
CA ALA A 924 25.61 2.01 -10.83
C ALA A 924 25.42 1.67 -12.32
N GLU A 925 26.34 0.89 -12.89
CA GLU A 925 26.19 0.41 -14.27
C GLU A 925 24.91 -0.45 -14.41
N PRO A 926 24.18 -0.35 -15.54
CA PRO A 926 22.98 -1.14 -15.80
C PRO A 926 23.23 -2.64 -15.71
N GLU A 927 22.23 -3.37 -15.22
CA GLU A 927 22.26 -4.83 -15.09
C GLU A 927 22.35 -5.51 -16.47
N VAL A 928 23.27 -6.48 -16.61
CA VAL A 928 23.30 -7.41 -17.74
C VAL A 928 22.31 -8.52 -17.42
N LEU A 929 21.16 -8.50 -18.08
CA LEU A 929 20.13 -9.53 -17.89
C LEU A 929 20.45 -10.76 -18.76
N PRO A 930 20.30 -12.00 -18.24
CA PRO A 930 20.46 -13.22 -19.03
C PRO A 930 19.36 -13.36 -20.10
N GLU A 931 19.58 -14.18 -21.12
CA GLU A 931 18.56 -14.48 -22.14
C GLU A 931 17.34 -15.19 -21.53
N ASP A 932 16.15 -15.02 -22.14
CA ASP A 932 14.89 -15.63 -21.69
C ASP A 932 15.05 -17.14 -21.41
N ASN A 933 14.72 -17.57 -20.19
CA ASN A 933 14.82 -18.95 -19.67
C ASN A 933 16.25 -19.46 -19.37
N ALA A 934 17.28 -18.62 -19.45
CA ALA A 934 18.59 -18.94 -18.90
C ALA A 934 18.66 -18.70 -17.38
N ILE A 935 19.64 -19.33 -16.74
CA ILE A 935 20.06 -19.00 -15.37
C ILE A 935 21.27 -18.05 -15.50
N GLY A 936 21.19 -16.87 -14.90
CA GLY A 936 22.31 -15.93 -14.79
C GLY A 936 23.11 -16.14 -13.50
N SER A 937 24.13 -15.32 -13.30
CA SER A 937 25.06 -15.39 -12.16
C SER A 937 24.44 -15.07 -10.80
N CYS A 938 25.30 -15.12 -9.77
CA CYS A 938 24.98 -14.69 -8.41
C CYS A 938 25.20 -13.17 -8.19
N GLU A 939 25.73 -12.41 -9.16
CA GLU A 939 25.67 -10.93 -9.12
C GLU A 939 24.22 -10.42 -9.13
N LEU A 940 23.30 -11.23 -9.65
CA LEU A 940 21.86 -11.00 -9.63
C LEU A 940 21.24 -11.19 -8.22
N LEU A 941 22.02 -11.08 -7.15
CA LEU A 941 21.58 -10.92 -5.76
C LEU A 941 21.53 -9.45 -5.30
N GLU A 942 21.50 -8.51 -6.23
CA GLU A 942 21.36 -7.07 -5.94
C GLU A 942 19.90 -6.58 -5.85
N LYS A 943 19.72 -5.33 -5.43
CA LYS A 943 18.42 -4.64 -5.46
C LYS A 943 17.87 -4.55 -6.89
N HIS A 944 16.56 -4.73 -7.08
CA HIS A 944 15.97 -4.79 -8.41
C HIS A 944 14.50 -4.38 -8.49
N LEU A 945 14.09 -4.02 -9.71
CA LEU A 945 12.69 -3.81 -10.06
C LEU A 945 11.97 -5.15 -10.25
N ILE A 946 10.72 -5.20 -9.81
CA ILE A 946 9.73 -6.19 -10.21
C ILE A 946 8.65 -5.51 -11.07
N SER A 947 7.95 -6.29 -11.88
CA SER A 947 6.70 -5.88 -12.53
C SER A 947 5.49 -6.34 -11.70
N ASP A 948 4.35 -5.69 -11.85
CA ASP A 948 3.06 -6.15 -11.30
C ASP A 948 2.43 -7.27 -12.15
N GLU A 949 2.89 -7.44 -13.39
CA GLU A 949 2.54 -8.58 -14.25
C GLU A 949 3.10 -9.90 -13.68
N SER A 950 2.37 -10.99 -13.88
CA SER A 950 2.74 -12.33 -13.44
C SER A 950 2.74 -13.36 -14.58
N SER A 951 3.74 -14.21 -14.63
CA SER A 951 3.82 -15.38 -15.52
C SER A 951 3.98 -16.68 -14.74
N GLN A 952 3.69 -17.81 -15.38
CA GLN A 952 4.04 -19.12 -14.84
C GLN A 952 5.55 -19.38 -15.01
N PHE A 953 6.12 -20.27 -14.20
CA PHE A 953 7.40 -20.90 -14.54
C PHE A 953 7.45 -22.37 -14.11
N SER A 954 8.29 -23.13 -14.81
CA SER A 954 8.76 -24.46 -14.42
C SER A 954 10.28 -24.48 -14.34
N ILE A 955 10.82 -25.36 -13.50
CA ILE A 955 12.26 -25.61 -13.39
C ILE A 955 12.54 -27.09 -13.17
N VAL A 956 13.51 -27.64 -13.91
CA VAL A 956 13.91 -29.06 -13.84
C VAL A 956 15.40 -29.17 -13.50
N ASN A 957 15.73 -29.87 -12.41
CA ASN A 957 17.12 -30.15 -12.05
C ASN A 957 17.60 -31.45 -12.69
N ASN A 958 18.44 -31.37 -13.72
CA ASN A 958 19.14 -32.52 -14.32
C ASN A 958 20.62 -32.63 -13.89
N SER A 959 21.12 -31.70 -13.07
CA SER A 959 22.47 -31.75 -12.50
C SER A 959 22.58 -32.85 -11.43
N GLU A 960 23.80 -33.20 -11.00
CA GLU A 960 24.01 -34.13 -9.87
C GLU A 960 23.92 -33.41 -8.50
N THR A 961 23.79 -32.08 -8.49
CA THR A 961 23.75 -31.23 -7.29
C THR A 961 22.31 -31.09 -6.78
N THR A 962 22.05 -31.39 -5.50
CA THR A 962 20.78 -30.99 -4.85
C THR A 962 20.75 -29.47 -4.70
N MET A 963 19.63 -28.83 -5.07
CA MET A 963 19.46 -27.38 -4.98
C MET A 963 18.18 -26.97 -4.27
N ASN A 964 18.26 -25.92 -3.46
CA ASN A 964 17.14 -25.23 -2.84
C ASN A 964 16.71 -24.04 -3.70
N LEU A 965 15.40 -23.79 -3.80
CA LEU A 965 14.81 -22.67 -4.52
C LEU A 965 14.25 -21.63 -3.55
N TYR A 966 14.74 -20.40 -3.64
CA TYR A 966 14.33 -19.26 -2.81
C TYR A 966 13.97 -18.04 -3.68
N ARG A 967 13.29 -17.05 -3.08
CA ARG A 967 13.11 -15.72 -3.67
C ARG A 967 14.22 -14.79 -3.18
N VAL A 968 14.75 -13.96 -4.09
CA VAL A 968 15.58 -12.80 -3.73
C VAL A 968 14.67 -11.65 -3.27
N ASP A 969 14.97 -11.00 -2.15
CA ASP A 969 14.27 -9.77 -1.80
C ASP A 969 14.66 -8.64 -2.75
N ASN A 970 13.70 -8.02 -3.41
CA ASN A 970 13.98 -7.03 -4.45
C ASN A 970 14.36 -5.65 -3.89
N LEU A 971 14.24 -5.43 -2.57
CA LEU A 971 14.58 -4.19 -1.88
C LEU A 971 15.90 -4.26 -1.10
N THR A 972 16.33 -5.46 -0.68
CA THR A 972 17.65 -5.66 -0.03
C THR A 972 18.66 -6.39 -0.90
N GLY A 973 18.23 -7.28 -1.80
CA GLY A 973 19.06 -8.25 -2.51
C GLY A 973 19.24 -9.58 -1.77
N GLU A 974 18.80 -9.68 -0.51
CA GLU A 974 19.07 -10.85 0.33
C GLU A 974 18.19 -12.05 -0.04
N ILE A 975 18.72 -13.26 0.15
CA ILE A 975 17.99 -14.51 -0.07
C ILE A 975 16.99 -14.72 1.08
N ILE A 976 15.70 -14.83 0.77
CA ILE A 976 14.65 -14.99 1.79
C ILE A 976 14.58 -16.47 2.23
N THR A 977 15.47 -16.84 3.15
CA THR A 977 15.63 -18.22 3.64
C THR A 977 14.40 -18.76 4.38
N ASP A 978 13.54 -17.88 4.89
CA ASP A 978 12.31 -18.24 5.61
C ASP A 978 11.22 -18.81 4.68
N PHE A 979 11.38 -18.66 3.35
CA PHE A 979 10.42 -19.15 2.36
C PHE A 979 11.10 -20.01 1.27
N LEU A 980 11.41 -21.26 1.63
CA LEU A 980 11.85 -22.30 0.71
C LEU A 980 10.68 -22.75 -0.18
N TYR A 981 10.82 -22.63 -1.51
CA TYR A 981 9.82 -23.09 -2.47
C TYR A 981 9.92 -24.60 -2.71
N ALA A 982 11.12 -25.12 -2.95
CA ALA A 982 11.40 -26.55 -3.11
C ALA A 982 12.89 -26.88 -2.92
N THR A 983 13.17 -28.14 -2.60
CA THR A 983 14.51 -28.76 -2.71
C THR A 983 14.47 -29.79 -3.83
N LEU A 984 15.20 -29.56 -4.93
CA LEU A 984 15.21 -30.41 -6.12
C LEU A 984 16.50 -31.22 -6.23
N LYS A 985 16.36 -32.55 -6.35
CA LYS A 985 17.43 -33.50 -6.71
C LYS A 985 17.42 -33.79 -8.21
N GLN A 986 18.40 -34.55 -8.69
CA GLN A 986 18.49 -34.97 -10.08
C GLN A 986 17.21 -35.70 -10.55
N GLY A 987 16.57 -35.14 -11.59
CA GLY A 987 15.34 -35.63 -12.19
C GLY A 987 14.05 -35.11 -11.53
N GLU A 988 14.13 -34.26 -10.51
CA GLU A 988 12.98 -33.61 -9.87
C GLU A 988 12.73 -32.22 -10.50
N SER A 989 11.47 -31.77 -10.45
CA SER A 989 11.01 -30.50 -11.03
C SER A 989 10.06 -29.75 -10.10
N PHE A 990 9.97 -28.43 -10.28
CA PHE A 990 9.04 -27.54 -9.60
C PHE A 990 8.29 -26.67 -10.63
N GLU A 991 7.05 -26.35 -10.35
CA GLU A 991 6.17 -25.52 -11.19
C GLU A 991 5.42 -24.52 -10.29
N ALA A 992 5.23 -23.30 -10.76
CA ALA A 992 4.46 -22.27 -10.06
C ALA A 992 3.60 -21.44 -11.03
N ASP A 993 2.31 -21.34 -10.72
CA ASP A 993 1.31 -20.67 -11.57
C ASP A 993 1.35 -19.13 -11.50
N TYR A 994 1.98 -18.56 -10.47
CA TYR A 994 1.96 -17.11 -10.22
C TYR A 994 3.31 -16.60 -9.70
N TRP A 995 4.13 -16.07 -10.60
CA TRP A 995 5.39 -15.41 -10.27
C TRP A 995 5.49 -14.07 -11.01
N TYR A 996 5.79 -13.00 -10.27
CA TYR A 996 5.87 -11.65 -10.83
C TYR A 996 7.05 -11.52 -11.81
N ASN A 997 6.86 -10.83 -12.94
CA ASN A 997 7.91 -10.63 -13.94
C ASN A 997 9.05 -9.77 -13.36
N LEU A 998 10.28 -10.00 -13.85
CA LEU A 998 11.56 -9.47 -13.33
C LEU A 998 11.93 -9.87 -11.88
N ARG A 999 11.05 -10.52 -11.11
CA ARG A 999 11.39 -11.05 -9.78
C ARG A 999 12.37 -12.22 -9.92
N ARG A 1000 13.48 -12.14 -9.20
CA ARG A 1000 14.57 -13.11 -9.28
C ARG A 1000 14.35 -14.36 -8.40
N LEU A 1001 14.52 -15.53 -9.02
CA LEU A 1001 14.48 -16.86 -8.40
C LEU A 1001 15.93 -17.32 -8.17
N VAL A 1002 16.38 -17.46 -6.92
CA VAL A 1002 17.75 -17.94 -6.64
C VAL A 1002 17.79 -19.44 -6.40
N LEU A 1003 18.74 -20.09 -7.06
CA LEU A 1003 19.12 -21.49 -6.88
C LEU A 1003 20.29 -21.53 -5.89
N THR A 1004 20.23 -22.38 -4.87
CA THR A 1004 21.27 -22.45 -3.82
C THR A 1004 21.63 -23.88 -3.44
N THR A 1005 22.79 -24.08 -2.79
CA THR A 1005 23.19 -25.35 -2.17
C THR A 1005 22.33 -25.67 -0.94
N GLU A 1006 22.48 -26.88 -0.37
CA GLU A 1006 21.88 -27.23 0.93
C GLU A 1006 22.39 -26.35 2.10
N ASN A 1007 23.45 -25.54 1.92
CA ASN A 1007 23.95 -24.55 2.89
C ASN A 1007 23.49 -23.11 2.57
N ASN A 1008 22.65 -22.91 1.56
CA ASN A 1008 22.19 -21.62 1.02
C ASN A 1008 23.28 -20.79 0.32
N GLU A 1009 24.37 -21.42 -0.15
CA GLU A 1009 25.35 -20.78 -1.04
C GLU A 1009 24.73 -20.65 -2.44
N CYS A 1010 24.87 -19.50 -3.12
CA CYS A 1010 24.24 -19.27 -4.42
C CYS A 1010 24.90 -20.11 -5.53
N LEU A 1011 24.07 -20.67 -6.42
CA LEU A 1011 24.47 -21.40 -7.64
C LEU A 1011 24.14 -20.63 -8.92
N GLY A 1012 23.17 -19.72 -8.87
CA GLY A 1012 22.72 -18.89 -9.99
C GLY A 1012 21.30 -18.38 -9.78
N VAL A 1013 20.84 -17.51 -10.67
CA VAL A 1013 19.56 -16.82 -10.56
C VAL A 1013 18.76 -16.89 -11.86
N GLY A 1014 17.54 -17.43 -11.78
CA GLY A 1014 16.56 -17.40 -12.86
C GLY A 1014 15.78 -16.09 -12.89
N LEU A 1015 15.61 -15.53 -14.09
CA LEU A 1015 14.89 -14.27 -14.34
C LEU A 1015 13.71 -14.51 -15.30
N LEU A 1016 12.54 -13.95 -14.99
CA LEU A 1016 11.37 -13.94 -15.88
C LEU A 1016 11.34 -12.61 -16.65
N SER A 1017 11.98 -12.60 -17.82
CA SER A 1017 12.16 -11.43 -18.69
C SER A 1017 11.16 -11.32 -19.84
N SER A 1018 10.37 -12.37 -20.12
CA SER A 1018 9.55 -12.47 -21.32
C SER A 1018 8.06 -12.20 -21.10
N VAL A 1019 7.42 -11.54 -22.06
CA VAL A 1019 5.95 -11.31 -22.12
C VAL A 1019 5.17 -12.57 -22.54
N THR A 1020 5.66 -13.75 -22.14
CA THR A 1020 5.03 -15.04 -22.46
C THR A 1020 4.46 -15.70 -21.21
N LEU A 1021 3.39 -16.49 -21.39
CA LEU A 1021 2.56 -17.00 -20.29
C LEU A 1021 3.27 -18.02 -19.39
N SER A 1022 4.39 -18.62 -19.83
CA SER A 1022 5.15 -19.60 -19.05
C SER A 1022 6.63 -19.61 -19.46
N ASN A 1023 7.51 -19.78 -18.48
CA ASN A 1023 8.97 -19.87 -18.63
C ASN A 1023 9.46 -21.27 -18.20
N GLU A 1024 10.46 -21.83 -18.87
CA GLU A 1024 10.94 -23.22 -18.65
C GLU A 1024 12.46 -23.28 -18.41
N PHE A 1025 12.89 -23.30 -17.14
CA PHE A 1025 14.30 -23.40 -16.77
C PHE A 1025 14.79 -24.86 -16.72
N THR A 1026 15.92 -25.18 -17.37
CA THR A 1026 16.53 -26.52 -17.34
C THR A 1026 17.96 -26.47 -16.81
N VAL A 1027 18.17 -26.94 -15.58
CA VAL A 1027 19.49 -26.90 -14.93
C VAL A 1027 20.26 -28.18 -15.22
N THR A 1028 21.50 -28.06 -15.67
CA THR A 1028 22.42 -29.19 -15.96
C THR A 1028 23.80 -28.92 -15.35
N ALA A 1029 24.73 -29.86 -15.48
CA ALA A 1029 26.12 -29.69 -15.03
C ALA A 1029 26.95 -28.69 -15.86
N SER A 1030 26.35 -28.00 -16.84
CA SER A 1030 26.99 -26.97 -17.69
C SER A 1030 26.05 -25.78 -17.87
N THR A 1031 25.48 -25.28 -16.77
CA THR A 1031 24.47 -24.21 -16.71
C THR A 1031 24.80 -23.15 -15.65
N PHE A 1032 25.98 -23.23 -15.06
CA PHE A 1032 26.50 -22.26 -14.11
C PHE A 1032 27.76 -21.63 -14.68
N ASP A 1033 27.80 -20.31 -14.57
CA ASP A 1033 28.83 -19.36 -14.98
C ASP A 1033 28.70 -18.26 -13.92
N ARG A 1034 29.37 -18.47 -12.77
CA ARG A 1034 28.99 -17.79 -11.51
C ARG A 1034 29.36 -16.32 -11.43
N ASP A 1035 30.26 -15.87 -12.29
CA ASP A 1035 30.83 -14.53 -12.38
C ASP A 1035 30.68 -13.86 -13.76
N GLU A 1036 30.29 -14.61 -14.80
CA GLU A 1036 30.07 -14.17 -16.18
C GLU A 1036 31.34 -13.79 -16.98
N ASP A 1037 32.52 -14.36 -16.65
CA ASP A 1037 33.71 -14.35 -17.54
C ASP A 1037 33.41 -15.01 -18.91
N GLY A 1038 32.50 -15.98 -18.94
CA GLY A 1038 32.12 -16.77 -20.11
C GLY A 1038 32.75 -18.19 -20.16
N VAL A 1039 33.45 -18.59 -19.12
CA VAL A 1039 33.94 -19.95 -18.87
C VAL A 1039 33.13 -20.60 -17.74
N LEU A 1040 32.11 -21.38 -18.14
CA LEU A 1040 31.28 -22.19 -17.24
C LEU A 1040 32.09 -22.89 -16.13
N ASP A 1041 31.64 -22.77 -14.87
CA ASP A 1041 32.24 -23.26 -13.61
C ASP A 1041 33.02 -24.58 -13.71
N ILE A 1042 32.48 -25.55 -14.45
CA ILE A 1042 33.03 -26.90 -14.61
C ILE A 1042 34.36 -26.95 -15.40
N ASN A 1043 34.75 -25.84 -16.04
CA ASN A 1043 36.02 -25.68 -16.76
C ASN A 1043 36.90 -24.59 -16.14
N ASP A 1044 36.41 -23.91 -15.11
CA ASP A 1044 37.11 -22.80 -14.48
C ASP A 1044 37.90 -23.21 -13.24
N VAL A 1045 38.85 -22.37 -12.84
CA VAL A 1045 39.70 -22.52 -11.65
C VAL A 1045 39.34 -21.47 -10.58
N PHE A 1046 38.86 -20.29 -10.98
CA PHE A 1046 38.39 -19.22 -10.11
C PHE A 1046 36.93 -18.81 -10.46
N PRO A 1047 35.94 -19.73 -10.39
CA PRO A 1047 34.53 -19.49 -10.76
C PRO A 1047 33.76 -18.59 -9.76
N ASP A 1048 34.41 -17.55 -9.28
CA ASP A 1048 33.92 -16.46 -8.43
C ASP A 1048 34.71 -15.14 -8.70
N ASP A 1049 35.51 -15.07 -9.78
CA ASP A 1049 36.35 -13.91 -10.18
C ASP A 1049 36.35 -13.72 -11.72
N PRO A 1050 35.58 -12.76 -12.27
CA PRO A 1050 35.41 -12.59 -13.71
C PRO A 1050 36.65 -11.97 -14.41
N SER A 1051 37.79 -11.90 -13.72
CA SER A 1051 39.08 -11.54 -14.31
C SER A 1051 40.05 -12.72 -14.43
N GLU A 1052 39.73 -13.89 -13.87
CA GLU A 1052 40.61 -15.07 -13.86
C GLU A 1052 39.90 -16.37 -14.19
N SER A 1053 40.34 -17.06 -15.24
CA SER A 1053 39.78 -18.37 -15.63
C SER A 1053 40.82 -19.49 -15.73
N LYS A 1054 42.02 -19.32 -15.14
CA LYS A 1054 43.17 -20.24 -15.26
C LYS A 1054 44.24 -19.97 -14.20
N ASP A 1055 44.79 -21.05 -13.66
CA ASP A 1055 46.04 -21.12 -12.88
C ASP A 1055 46.98 -22.08 -13.65
N SER A 1056 48.04 -21.56 -14.26
CA SER A 1056 48.90 -22.33 -15.16
C SER A 1056 49.95 -23.21 -14.47
N ASP A 1057 50.24 -23.02 -13.18
CA ASP A 1057 51.24 -23.79 -12.44
C ASP A 1057 50.81 -24.36 -11.07
N GLY A 1058 49.71 -23.88 -10.51
CA GLY A 1058 49.01 -24.43 -9.34
C GLY A 1058 49.30 -23.71 -8.02
N ASP A 1059 49.67 -22.43 -8.07
CA ASP A 1059 50.01 -21.57 -6.93
C ASP A 1059 48.76 -21.04 -6.19
N GLY A 1060 47.69 -20.73 -6.91
CA GLY A 1060 46.45 -20.12 -6.38
C GLY A 1060 46.27 -18.63 -6.68
N VAL A 1061 47.13 -18.00 -7.48
CA VAL A 1061 46.88 -16.74 -8.19
C VAL A 1061 46.55 -17.03 -9.66
N GLY A 1062 45.70 -16.21 -10.30
CA GLY A 1062 45.29 -16.40 -11.68
C GLY A 1062 46.27 -15.84 -12.72
N ASP A 1063 46.24 -16.44 -13.92
CA ASP A 1063 47.13 -16.17 -15.07
C ASP A 1063 47.20 -14.68 -15.50
N ASN A 1064 46.22 -13.82 -15.17
CA ASN A 1064 46.21 -12.40 -15.56
C ASN A 1064 46.73 -11.44 -14.47
N ALA A 1065 46.57 -11.80 -13.20
CA ALA A 1065 47.00 -11.05 -12.01
C ALA A 1065 48.41 -11.43 -11.56
N ASP A 1066 48.86 -12.65 -11.89
CA ASP A 1066 50.23 -13.09 -11.66
C ASP A 1066 51.22 -12.45 -12.66
N VAL A 1067 52.36 -12.01 -12.13
CA VAL A 1067 53.51 -11.52 -12.90
C VAL A 1067 54.37 -12.66 -13.45
N PHE A 1068 54.36 -13.83 -12.79
CA PHE A 1068 55.16 -15.01 -13.14
C PHE A 1068 54.33 -16.32 -13.22
N PRO A 1069 53.24 -16.39 -14.04
CA PRO A 1069 52.25 -17.49 -14.08
C PRO A 1069 52.75 -18.88 -14.52
N HIS A 1070 54.06 -19.11 -14.54
CA HIS A 1070 54.72 -20.38 -14.80
C HIS A 1070 55.84 -20.71 -13.76
N ASP A 1071 55.97 -19.97 -12.66
CA ASP A 1071 56.81 -20.31 -11.50
C ASP A 1071 56.02 -20.19 -10.18
N PRO A 1072 55.51 -21.31 -9.60
CA PRO A 1072 54.62 -21.34 -8.43
C PRO A 1072 55.36 -21.07 -7.10
N THR A 1073 56.31 -20.14 -7.14
CA THR A 1073 57.04 -19.60 -5.99
C THR A 1073 57.16 -18.08 -6.01
N GLU A 1074 56.74 -17.41 -7.10
CA GLU A 1074 56.72 -15.95 -7.23
C GLU A 1074 55.40 -15.48 -7.85
N THR A 1075 54.72 -14.51 -7.22
CA THR A 1075 53.45 -13.96 -7.76
C THR A 1075 53.47 -12.44 -7.99
N LYS A 1076 54.57 -11.78 -7.63
CA LYS A 1076 54.70 -10.31 -7.61
C LYS A 1076 56.13 -9.87 -7.88
N ASP A 1077 56.23 -8.72 -8.54
CA ASP A 1077 57.43 -7.92 -8.77
C ASP A 1077 57.06 -6.49 -8.35
N SER A 1078 57.34 -6.14 -7.10
CA SER A 1078 56.80 -4.94 -6.46
C SER A 1078 57.46 -3.62 -6.90
N ASP A 1079 58.58 -3.66 -7.62
CA ASP A 1079 59.26 -2.47 -8.16
C ASP A 1079 59.57 -2.52 -9.68
N GLY A 1080 59.49 -3.69 -10.32
CA GLY A 1080 59.58 -3.87 -11.77
C GLY A 1080 60.97 -4.24 -12.30
N ASP A 1081 61.84 -4.80 -11.47
CA ASP A 1081 63.19 -5.27 -11.83
C ASP A 1081 63.19 -6.56 -12.68
N GLY A 1082 62.24 -7.47 -12.42
CA GLY A 1082 62.15 -8.79 -13.05
C GLY A 1082 62.63 -9.97 -12.19
N VAL A 1083 62.97 -9.74 -10.92
CA VAL A 1083 63.03 -10.76 -9.86
C VAL A 1083 61.74 -10.71 -9.05
N GLY A 1084 61.24 -11.88 -8.60
CA GLY A 1084 60.03 -11.95 -7.79
C GLY A 1084 60.26 -11.62 -6.31
N ASP A 1085 59.23 -11.09 -5.65
CA ASP A 1085 59.24 -10.59 -4.26
C ASP A 1085 59.77 -11.59 -3.21
N ASN A 1086 59.75 -12.91 -3.46
CA ASN A 1086 60.27 -13.92 -2.53
C ASN A 1086 61.73 -14.34 -2.81
N ALA A 1087 62.24 -14.11 -4.02
CA ALA A 1087 63.62 -14.35 -4.43
C ALA A 1087 64.52 -13.11 -4.25
N ASP A 1088 63.92 -11.93 -4.16
CA ASP A 1088 64.61 -10.67 -3.94
C ASP A 1088 64.91 -10.40 -2.44
N ALA A 1089 66.06 -9.79 -2.17
CA ALA A 1089 66.42 -9.24 -0.87
C ALA A 1089 65.86 -7.82 -0.64
N PHE A 1090 65.59 -7.04 -1.70
CA PHE A 1090 65.13 -5.65 -1.64
C PHE A 1090 63.94 -5.35 -2.59
N PRO A 1091 62.78 -6.06 -2.48
CA PRO A 1091 61.64 -5.99 -3.43
C PRO A 1091 60.84 -4.68 -3.41
N ASN A 1092 61.49 -3.54 -3.15
CA ASN A 1092 60.97 -2.17 -3.23
C ASN A 1092 62.04 -1.19 -3.79
N ASP A 1093 63.20 -1.68 -4.26
CA ASP A 1093 64.28 -0.91 -4.88
C ASP A 1093 64.89 -1.68 -6.07
N ALA A 1094 64.33 -1.45 -7.26
CA ALA A 1094 64.75 -1.99 -8.57
C ALA A 1094 66.19 -1.64 -9.02
N THR A 1095 67.08 -1.29 -8.09
CA THR A 1095 68.52 -1.17 -8.29
C THR A 1095 69.35 -2.16 -7.45
N GLU A 1096 68.73 -2.88 -6.52
CA GLU A 1096 69.36 -3.90 -5.67
C GLU A 1096 68.52 -5.18 -5.65
N THR A 1097 69.13 -6.34 -5.92
CA THR A 1097 68.43 -7.64 -5.82
C THR A 1097 69.03 -8.60 -4.81
N LYS A 1098 70.13 -8.21 -4.13
CA LYS A 1098 70.98 -9.10 -3.32
C LYS A 1098 71.69 -8.38 -2.20
N ASP A 1099 71.74 -9.07 -1.07
CA ASP A 1099 72.58 -8.82 0.09
C ASP A 1099 73.48 -10.08 0.24
N SER A 1100 74.72 -10.00 -0.22
CA SER A 1100 75.62 -11.18 -0.33
C SER A 1100 76.19 -11.67 1.00
N ASP A 1101 76.13 -10.89 2.08
CA ASP A 1101 76.65 -11.28 3.40
C ASP A 1101 75.70 -11.10 4.60
N GLY A 1102 74.55 -10.45 4.41
CA GLY A 1102 73.42 -10.36 5.35
C GLY A 1102 73.43 -9.12 6.26
N ASP A 1103 74.02 -8.03 5.78
CA ASP A 1103 74.24 -6.76 6.48
C ASP A 1103 73.02 -5.81 6.44
N GLY A 1104 72.25 -5.84 5.35
CA GLY A 1104 71.12 -4.96 5.08
C GLY A 1104 71.37 -3.80 4.11
N VAL A 1105 72.57 -3.71 3.51
CA VAL A 1105 72.87 -2.88 2.33
C VAL A 1105 72.97 -3.77 1.08
N GLY A 1106 72.51 -3.28 -0.07
CA GLY A 1106 72.54 -4.05 -1.32
C GLY A 1106 73.92 -4.10 -1.98
N ASP A 1107 74.17 -5.19 -2.71
CA ASP A 1107 75.43 -5.52 -3.39
C ASP A 1107 75.99 -4.42 -4.32
N ASN A 1108 75.17 -3.47 -4.80
CA ASN A 1108 75.61 -2.38 -5.68
C ASN A 1108 75.82 -1.04 -4.94
N ALA A 1109 75.26 -0.89 -3.73
CA ALA A 1109 75.35 0.30 -2.89
C ALA A 1109 76.41 0.18 -1.79
N ASP A 1110 76.76 -1.05 -1.38
CA ASP A 1110 77.82 -1.32 -0.41
C ASP A 1110 79.24 -1.19 -1.03
N ALA A 1111 80.15 -0.60 -0.27
CA ALA A 1111 81.57 -0.52 -0.58
C ALA A 1111 82.30 -1.85 -0.36
N PHE A 1112 81.84 -2.73 0.54
CA PHE A 1112 82.46 -4.02 0.83
C PHE A 1112 81.45 -5.21 0.93
N PRO A 1113 80.76 -5.63 -0.17
CA PRO A 1113 79.64 -6.61 -0.19
C PRO A 1113 79.92 -8.07 0.26
N LEU A 1114 80.95 -8.30 1.08
CA LEU A 1114 81.44 -9.58 1.59
C LEU A 1114 82.06 -9.48 3.01
N ASP A 1115 82.01 -8.33 3.71
CA ASP A 1115 82.31 -8.21 5.15
C ASP A 1115 81.21 -7.39 5.88
N PRO A 1116 80.23 -8.05 6.57
CA PRO A 1116 79.00 -7.44 7.08
C PRO A 1116 79.23 -6.63 8.37
N LYS A 1117 80.07 -5.60 8.24
CA LYS A 1117 80.59 -4.69 9.27
C LYS A 1117 81.10 -3.37 8.70
N GLU A 1118 81.40 -3.31 7.41
CA GLU A 1118 82.02 -2.15 6.76
C GLU A 1118 81.17 -1.78 5.54
N THR A 1119 80.14 -0.94 5.71
CA THR A 1119 79.27 -0.54 4.59
C THR A 1119 79.81 0.63 3.77
N HIS A 1120 80.79 1.36 4.32
CA HIS A 1120 81.23 2.67 3.87
C HIS A 1120 82.75 2.82 3.97
N ASP A 1121 83.31 3.56 3.02
CA ASP A 1121 84.71 4.00 2.91
C ASP A 1121 84.64 5.50 2.59
N THR A 1122 84.68 6.35 3.62
CA THR A 1122 84.32 7.77 3.51
C THR A 1122 85.39 8.61 2.78
N ASP A 1123 86.66 8.20 2.82
CA ASP A 1123 87.77 8.92 2.17
C ASP A 1123 88.41 8.19 0.97
N GLY A 1124 88.21 6.87 0.83
CA GLY A 1124 88.63 6.07 -0.31
C GLY A 1124 90.01 5.41 -0.17
N ASP A 1125 90.54 5.25 1.04
CA ASP A 1125 91.78 4.50 1.34
C ASP A 1125 91.65 2.98 1.04
N GLY A 1126 90.46 2.41 1.24
CA GLY A 1126 90.20 0.96 1.20
C GLY A 1126 90.09 0.29 2.58
N VAL A 1127 90.09 1.08 3.66
CA VAL A 1127 89.68 0.69 5.01
C VAL A 1127 88.27 1.20 5.28
N GLY A 1128 87.39 0.31 5.75
CA GLY A 1128 86.02 0.70 6.10
C GLY A 1128 85.95 1.54 7.38
N ASP A 1129 84.97 2.44 7.41
CA ASP A 1129 84.81 3.48 8.45
C ASP A 1129 84.74 2.94 9.89
N ASN A 1130 84.37 1.68 10.12
CA ASN A 1130 84.29 1.09 11.47
C ASN A 1130 85.62 0.46 11.93
N ARG A 1131 86.56 0.20 11.01
CA ARG A 1131 87.93 -0.22 11.30
C ARG A 1131 88.89 0.95 11.36
N ASP A 1132 88.61 2.03 10.62
CA ASP A 1132 89.49 3.20 10.59
C ASP A 1132 89.49 3.99 11.91
N VAL A 1133 90.59 4.71 12.15
CA VAL A 1133 90.77 5.60 13.30
C VAL A 1133 90.61 7.07 12.89
N PHE A 1134 90.86 7.41 11.61
CA PHE A 1134 90.72 8.73 11.02
C PHE A 1134 89.96 8.69 9.66
N PRO A 1135 88.69 8.21 9.60
CA PRO A 1135 87.91 8.01 8.35
C PRO A 1135 87.50 9.30 7.58
N GLU A 1136 88.27 10.38 7.70
CA GLU A 1136 88.23 11.57 6.83
C GLU A 1136 89.63 11.94 6.28
N ASP A 1137 90.68 11.16 6.56
CA ASP A 1137 92.06 11.38 6.08
C ASP A 1137 92.67 10.10 5.46
N PRO A 1138 92.67 9.97 4.12
CA PRO A 1138 93.11 8.78 3.38
C PRO A 1138 94.64 8.65 3.33
N SER A 1139 95.32 9.11 4.38
CA SER A 1139 96.74 8.91 4.64
C SER A 1139 97.05 8.37 6.05
N GLU A 1140 96.05 8.22 6.93
CA GLU A 1140 96.22 7.69 8.29
C GLU A 1140 95.07 6.75 8.69
N HIS A 1141 95.32 5.44 8.77
CA HIS A 1141 94.33 4.44 9.21
C HIS A 1141 94.67 3.75 10.53
N SER A 1142 95.62 4.27 11.31
CA SER A 1142 96.06 3.71 12.59
C SER A 1142 96.74 4.73 13.50
N ASP A 1143 96.51 4.58 14.80
CA ASP A 1143 97.15 5.27 15.91
C ASP A 1143 97.42 4.20 16.99
N MET A 1144 98.66 3.71 17.03
CA MET A 1144 98.99 2.47 17.73
C MET A 1144 99.27 2.64 19.23
N ASP A 1145 99.69 3.84 19.67
CA ASP A 1145 99.92 4.15 21.09
C ASP A 1145 98.86 5.08 21.74
N ARG A 1146 98.05 5.75 20.91
CA ARG A 1146 96.83 6.51 21.26
C ARG A 1146 97.09 7.91 21.82
N ASP A 1147 98.09 8.57 21.26
CA ASP A 1147 98.38 10.00 21.41
C ASP A 1147 97.39 10.90 20.63
N GLY A 1148 96.94 10.46 19.45
CA GLY A 1148 96.04 11.20 18.56
C GLY A 1148 96.67 11.75 17.28
N VAL A 1149 97.94 11.49 17.02
CA VAL A 1149 98.59 11.58 15.70
C VAL A 1149 98.55 10.20 15.01
N GLY A 1150 98.45 10.16 13.69
CA GLY A 1150 98.47 8.91 12.93
C GLY A 1150 99.88 8.32 12.77
N ASP A 1151 99.95 6.99 12.67
CA ASP A 1151 101.19 6.19 12.62
C ASP A 1151 102.17 6.61 11.48
N ASN A 1152 101.73 7.31 10.43
CA ASN A 1152 102.60 7.78 9.33
C ASN A 1152 103.10 9.22 9.49
N ALA A 1153 102.40 10.06 10.25
CA ALA A 1153 102.75 11.45 10.55
C ALA A 1153 103.61 11.58 11.81
N ASP A 1154 103.53 10.61 12.72
CA ASP A 1154 104.34 10.55 13.93
C ASP A 1154 105.79 10.10 13.66
N ALA A 1155 106.75 10.72 14.37
CA ALA A 1155 108.14 10.31 14.41
C ALA A 1155 108.41 9.11 15.35
N PHE A 1156 107.57 8.89 16.37
CA PHE A 1156 107.71 7.81 17.35
C PHE A 1156 106.39 7.06 17.67
N PRO A 1157 105.71 6.41 16.67
CA PRO A 1157 104.36 5.80 16.77
C PRO A 1157 104.26 4.52 17.65
N LEU A 1158 104.95 4.52 18.77
CA LEU A 1158 104.98 3.52 19.85
C LEU A 1158 105.28 4.17 21.23
N ASP A 1159 105.49 5.50 21.31
CA ASP A 1159 105.69 6.26 22.55
C ASP A 1159 104.89 7.58 22.53
N ALA A 1160 103.62 7.48 22.98
CA ALA A 1160 102.62 8.55 23.18
C ALA A 1160 103.05 9.71 24.12
N THR A 1161 104.34 9.96 24.28
CA THR A 1161 104.93 11.13 24.93
C THR A 1161 105.87 11.93 24.02
N GLU A 1162 106.17 11.46 22.81
CA GLU A 1162 107.04 12.12 21.83
C GLU A 1162 106.47 12.02 20.40
N THR A 1163 106.03 13.12 19.79
CA THR A 1163 105.52 13.11 18.41
C THR A 1163 106.42 13.78 17.38
N MET A 1164 107.53 14.38 17.82
CA MET A 1164 108.43 15.17 16.96
C MET A 1164 109.90 14.97 17.34
N ASP A 1165 110.75 14.90 16.32
CA ASP A 1165 112.21 14.96 16.37
C ASP A 1165 112.62 16.14 15.47
N SER A 1166 112.78 17.33 16.06
CA SER A 1166 112.88 18.59 15.31
C SER A 1166 114.21 18.79 14.57
N ASP A 1167 115.26 18.01 14.88
CA ASP A 1167 116.56 18.08 14.20
C ASP A 1167 117.08 16.75 13.63
N GLY A 1168 116.45 15.62 13.95
CA GLY A 1168 116.67 14.31 13.35
C GLY A 1168 117.76 13.46 14.04
N ASP A 1169 117.98 13.67 15.33
CA ASP A 1169 118.98 12.98 16.17
C ASP A 1169 118.52 11.57 16.62
N GLY A 1170 117.21 11.38 16.81
CA GLY A 1170 116.61 10.15 17.33
C GLY A 1170 116.21 10.21 18.81
N VAL A 1171 116.16 11.39 19.43
CA VAL A 1171 115.52 11.66 20.73
C VAL A 1171 114.36 12.64 20.51
N GLY A 1172 113.19 12.34 21.07
CA GLY A 1172 112.01 13.19 20.93
C GLY A 1172 112.12 14.55 21.65
N ASP A 1173 111.46 15.55 21.08
CA ASP A 1173 111.54 16.96 21.47
C ASP A 1173 111.22 17.25 22.95
N ASN A 1174 110.47 16.39 23.65
CA ASN A 1174 110.16 16.58 25.08
C ASN A 1174 111.18 15.92 26.02
N SER A 1175 111.98 14.97 25.50
CA SER A 1175 113.01 14.23 26.23
C SER A 1175 114.43 14.75 25.99
N ASP A 1176 114.66 15.47 24.90
CA ASP A 1176 115.94 16.12 24.63
C ASP A 1176 116.12 17.44 25.42
N ALA A 1177 117.34 17.66 25.91
CA ALA A 1177 117.78 18.91 26.51
C ALA A 1177 118.05 20.03 25.49
N PHE A 1178 118.36 19.70 24.23
CA PHE A 1178 118.61 20.69 23.17
C PHE A 1178 117.95 20.34 21.81
N PRO A 1179 116.59 20.30 21.70
CA PRO A 1179 115.83 19.75 20.54
C PRO A 1179 115.99 20.43 19.16
N ASN A 1180 117.04 21.22 18.96
CA ASN A 1180 117.37 21.98 17.75
C ASN A 1180 118.91 21.95 17.47
N ASP A 1181 119.68 21.13 18.20
CA ASP A 1181 121.11 20.86 17.96
C ASP A 1181 121.44 19.35 18.15
N ALA A 1182 121.21 18.58 17.07
CA ALA A 1182 121.55 17.16 16.85
C ALA A 1182 123.04 16.76 17.06
N THR A 1183 123.79 17.52 17.85
CA THR A 1183 125.11 17.15 18.37
C THR A 1183 125.15 17.08 19.90
N GLU A 1184 124.08 17.47 20.62
CA GLU A 1184 124.03 17.52 22.09
C GLU A 1184 122.66 17.09 22.66
N THR A 1185 122.47 15.81 23.02
CA THR A 1185 121.19 15.36 23.59
C THR A 1185 121.02 15.58 25.10
N LYS A 1186 122.09 15.97 25.80
CA LYS A 1186 122.17 15.91 27.27
C LYS A 1186 123.05 16.99 27.86
N ASP A 1187 122.58 17.53 28.97
CA ASP A 1187 123.33 18.35 29.94
C ASP A 1187 123.27 17.61 31.28
N SER A 1188 124.26 16.77 31.56
CA SER A 1188 124.24 15.83 32.69
C SER A 1188 124.46 16.48 34.06
N ASP A 1189 124.79 17.79 34.13
CA ASP A 1189 124.95 18.52 35.39
C ASP A 1189 124.16 19.84 35.50
N GLY A 1190 123.56 20.33 34.41
CA GLY A 1190 122.63 21.45 34.37
C GLY A 1190 123.29 22.83 34.22
N ASP A 1191 124.45 22.89 33.56
CA ASP A 1191 125.30 24.08 33.36
C ASP A 1191 124.89 24.92 32.13
N GLY A 1192 124.22 24.30 31.15
CA GLY A 1192 123.79 24.90 29.88
C GLY A 1192 124.75 24.66 28.71
N VAL A 1193 125.67 23.71 28.83
CA VAL A 1193 126.56 23.21 27.76
C VAL A 1193 126.36 21.70 27.65
N GLY A 1194 126.19 21.19 26.44
CA GLY A 1194 125.97 19.76 26.21
C GLY A 1194 127.19 18.88 26.55
N ASP A 1195 126.90 17.63 26.90
CA ASP A 1195 127.86 16.62 27.37
C ASP A 1195 129.01 16.33 26.38
N ASN A 1196 128.84 16.56 25.07
CA ASN A 1196 129.87 16.31 24.06
C ASN A 1196 130.81 17.53 23.87
N ALA A 1197 130.33 18.74 24.11
CA ALA A 1197 131.07 19.99 24.05
C ALA A 1197 131.83 20.31 25.35
N ASP A 1198 131.33 19.86 26.51
CA ASP A 1198 132.01 20.11 27.78
C ASP A 1198 133.22 19.18 28.02
N ALA A 1199 134.27 19.76 28.62
CA ALA A 1199 135.47 19.08 29.05
C ALA A 1199 135.35 18.36 30.40
N TYR A 1200 134.28 18.58 31.18
CA TYR A 1200 134.05 18.00 32.51
C TYR A 1200 132.57 17.65 32.84
N PRO A 1201 131.80 16.89 32.02
CA PRO A 1201 130.31 16.87 31.96
C PRO A 1201 129.49 16.38 33.18
N TYR A 1202 130.10 16.34 34.37
CA TYR A 1202 129.47 15.96 35.64
C TYR A 1202 129.91 16.92 36.78
N ASN A 1203 130.24 18.17 36.44
CA ASN A 1203 130.77 19.21 37.32
C ASN A 1203 130.54 20.65 36.78
N ALA A 1204 129.29 21.13 36.86
CA ALA A 1204 128.67 22.44 36.57
C ALA A 1204 129.33 23.73 37.14
N LEU A 1205 130.65 23.72 37.31
CA LEU A 1205 131.48 24.81 37.81
C LEU A 1205 132.73 25.01 36.94
N ARG A 1206 132.94 24.20 35.89
CA ARG A 1206 134.19 24.17 35.11
C ARG A 1206 134.00 23.68 33.66
N THR A 1207 133.78 24.59 32.72
CA THR A 1207 133.64 24.25 31.28
C THR A 1207 134.88 24.50 30.39
N ASP A 1208 136.01 24.95 30.95
CA ASP A 1208 137.29 25.04 30.22
C ASP A 1208 138.50 24.59 31.07
N SER A 1209 139.52 24.14 30.34
CA SER A 1209 140.85 23.72 30.75
C SER A 1209 141.78 24.84 31.26
N SER A 1210 141.46 26.13 31.07
CA SER A 1210 142.24 27.27 31.58
C SER A 1210 141.67 27.87 32.88
N VAL A 1211 142.48 28.60 33.68
CA VAL A 1211 142.25 28.72 35.14
C VAL A 1211 141.86 30.14 35.61
N ASN A 1212 140.72 30.29 36.34
CA ASN A 1212 140.48 31.01 37.65
C ASN A 1212 139.07 31.73 37.88
N ASN A 1213 138.12 31.16 38.68
CA ASN A 1213 137.13 31.77 39.67
C ASN A 1213 135.66 32.43 39.37
N SER A 1214 134.47 31.71 39.54
CA SER A 1214 133.09 31.99 40.25
C SER A 1214 131.67 32.76 39.83
N SER A 1215 130.41 32.12 39.65
CA SER A 1215 128.85 32.40 40.01
C SER A 1215 127.54 33.06 39.20
N ALA A 1216 126.17 32.68 39.37
CA ALA A 1216 124.80 33.21 38.72
C ALA A 1216 123.23 32.84 39.21
N GLY A 1217 122.01 33.37 38.66
CA GLY A 1217 120.50 32.82 38.59
C GLY A 1217 119.02 33.54 38.93
N SER A 1218 117.76 33.27 38.29
CA SER A 1218 116.21 33.23 38.76
C SER A 1218 114.81 34.01 38.23
N PHE A 1219 113.53 33.40 38.10
CA PHE A 1219 111.97 33.75 38.36
C PHE A 1219 110.67 34.38 37.47
N ASN A 1220 109.36 33.79 37.50
CA ASN A 1220 107.80 34.19 37.53
C ASN A 1220 106.76 34.80 36.37
N ILE A 1221 105.32 34.93 36.23
CA ILE A 1221 103.86 34.32 36.55
C ILE A 1221 102.43 35.08 36.08
N MET A 1222 101.19 34.44 35.71
CA MET A 1222 99.60 34.74 35.67
C MET A 1222 98.67 35.63 34.61
N MET A 1223 97.26 35.75 34.35
CA MET A 1223 95.83 35.04 34.38
C MET A 1223 94.37 35.82 34.01
N LEU A 1224 93.21 35.26 33.37
CA LEU A 1224 91.62 35.41 33.53
C LEU A 1224 90.39 36.19 32.67
N LEU A 1225 89.09 35.62 32.40
CA LEU A 1225 87.54 36.09 32.38
C LEU A 1225 86.43 36.54 31.19
N VAL A 1226 85.02 36.24 31.23
CA VAL A 1226 83.63 37.00 30.85
C VAL A 1226 82.41 36.76 29.70
N LEU A 1227 81.01 36.83 29.99
CA LEU A 1227 79.60 37.27 29.32
C LEU A 1227 78.29 36.51 28.58
N ILE A 1228 77.13 37.17 28.06
CA ILE A 1228 75.64 36.74 27.71
C ILE A 1228 74.75 37.53 26.56
N LEU A 1229 73.61 36.98 25.96
CA LEU A 1229 72.24 37.57 25.46
C LEU A 1229 71.84 37.77 23.92
N SER A 1230 70.64 37.35 23.39
CA SER A 1230 69.75 38.05 22.35
C SER A 1230 68.43 37.31 21.85
N ILE A 1231 67.72 37.75 20.77
CA ILE A 1231 66.20 37.79 20.63
C ILE A 1231 65.57 37.88 19.16
N CYS A 1232 64.28 37.47 18.95
CA CYS A 1232 63.21 37.93 17.97
C CYS A 1232 62.52 37.01 16.89
N ARG A 1233 61.27 37.39 16.48
CA ARG A 1233 60.23 36.77 15.58
C ARG A 1233 60.43 37.04 14.07
N ARG A 1234 59.72 36.49 13.04
CA ARG A 1234 58.73 35.39 12.78
C ARG A 1234 58.61 35.18 11.25
N LYS A 1235 58.32 33.95 10.75
CA LYS A 1235 57.52 33.67 9.53
C LYS A 1235 56.95 32.23 9.59
N ALA A 1236 56.02 31.86 8.71
CA ALA A 1236 55.27 30.60 8.81
C ALA A 1236 54.71 30.11 7.45
N LYS A 1237 54.49 28.79 7.29
CA LYS A 1237 53.36 28.17 6.56
C LYS A 1237 53.34 26.62 6.66
N MET A 1238 52.12 26.06 6.59
CA MET A 1238 51.69 24.76 6.03
C MET A 1238 52.24 23.40 6.57
N LYS A 1239 51.38 22.70 7.32
CA LYS A 1239 50.77 21.38 7.00
C LYS A 1239 49.24 21.57 7.18
N VAL A 1240 48.28 21.05 6.40
CA VAL A 1240 48.12 19.84 5.56
C VAL A 1240 47.82 18.57 6.37
N LYS A 1241 46.68 17.95 6.01
CA LYS A 1241 46.02 16.73 6.51
C LYS A 1241 46.82 15.80 7.44
N GLY A 1242 46.23 15.48 8.59
CA GLY A 1242 45.43 14.24 8.65
C GLY A 1242 44.00 14.62 8.23
#